data_AF-A0A542ENZ8-F1
#
_entry.id   AF-A0A542ENZ8-F1
#
_cell.length_a   1.000
_cell.length_b   1.000
_cell.length_c   1.000
_cell.angle_alpha   90.00
_cell.angle_beta   90.00
_cell.angle_gamma   90.00
#
_symmetry.space_group_name_H-M   'P 1'
#
loop_
_entity.id
_entity.type
_entity.pdbx_description
1 polymer ?
#
loop_
_entity_poly.entity_id
_entity_poly.type
_entity_poly.pdbx_seq_one_letter_code
_entity_poly.pdbx_strand_id
1 'polypeptide(L)'
;METPDGRPDAPSDAELIARVRNGDLEAYGELYARHHHAAERMARQLVPANDADDLAGDAFAKVLDALRAGGGPDVSFRAYLLTTVRRVHVDRIRSAKKVQTTDDIASYEREPEGFDDPTVTGFESGAAAKAFASLPERWQAVLWHTEVEGEKPAAIAPLLGLTANGVSALAYRAREGLRQAYLQQHLADVAGDRCRWTTERLGAYVRGGLTKRENRNVREHLDDCAKCTAVYLELVEVNSALPALLAPALLGTAGLGYLAAASGAKVGLVGFVVTGWRKVTENSTRAAVGGGAVVVVAVAAVLAAMALTGNKTPPAAIEQPTKPPAAQPTQPPANPTVPPVKPTVKPPTVQPTTQPPASNPTVAPTTAPTTAPTTAPTTAPTTPVPTTPTPPPSTPTPPPPTTPIRYPGMVTITMPTGGGAPVSSAGASGGTAAGVRFVITIKPPAANANPVMITFKYGAELSWPIKSNPAGWTCIEATATCTAADPAQPKPIPVTFAAPTAGTTADRTFTVNAKTGRLYDYASRTLDATPTTDENLLKILDGKADPDVHHRILTVAPLAGRTKVTLKLTYGKALEWPIAANPAGWKCSESTATCTAANPDKPAPLPADFDVPEDSPAAARTFTVTAQADLVSDTDSEVLSGVQQDESLLQIITPTPGQDPNPFVYNRFLKVNGAQGRRVELDISWGRNLVFLPSFDLGWTCERTSDIRRATCWTNNYKKPLNSEWNAWFPGNGPDNMLTVHARVGGRQDTDSAQIPPSTSRR
;
A
#
# COMPACT_ATOMS: atom_id res chain seq x y z
N MET A 1 44.73 -14.21 -52.15
CA MET A 1 45.09 -12.84 -51.71
C MET A 1 46.14 -13.06 -50.62
N GLU A 2 47.42 -13.07 -51.02
CA GLU A 2 48.56 -13.39 -50.16
C GLU A 2 49.03 -12.14 -49.38
N THR A 3 49.27 -12.31 -48.09
CA THR A 3 49.99 -11.36 -47.22
C THR A 3 51.50 -11.57 -47.35
N PRO A 4 52.32 -10.49 -47.35
CA PRO A 4 53.76 -10.58 -47.48
C PRO A 4 54.39 -10.85 -46.10
N ASP A 5 54.28 -12.09 -45.61
CA ASP A 5 55.19 -12.74 -44.66
C ASP A 5 54.67 -14.17 -44.42
N GLY A 6 55.33 -15.16 -45.03
CA GLY A 6 54.92 -16.57 -45.08
C GLY A 6 55.02 -17.34 -43.76
N ARG A 7 54.50 -16.81 -42.65
CA ARG A 7 54.11 -17.63 -41.49
C ARG A 7 52.68 -18.13 -41.72
N PRO A 8 52.41 -19.44 -41.55
CA PRO A 8 51.02 -19.89 -41.53
C PRO A 8 50.31 -19.13 -40.42
N ASP A 9 49.22 -18.43 -40.76
CA ASP A 9 48.37 -17.77 -39.78
C ASP A 9 48.02 -18.79 -38.69
N ALA A 10 48.27 -18.43 -37.43
CA ALA A 10 47.92 -19.30 -36.31
C ALA A 10 46.42 -19.62 -36.41
N PRO A 11 46.01 -20.91 -36.32
CA PRO A 11 44.62 -21.29 -36.52
C PRO A 11 43.72 -20.55 -35.53
N SER A 12 42.60 -20.05 -36.03
CA SER A 12 41.55 -19.42 -35.22
C SER A 12 40.90 -20.41 -34.27
N ASP A 13 40.20 -19.92 -33.24
CA ASP A 13 39.57 -20.81 -32.26
C ASP A 13 38.50 -21.70 -32.92
N ALA A 14 37.79 -21.19 -33.93
CA ALA A 14 36.82 -21.97 -34.70
C ALA A 14 37.48 -23.11 -35.51
N GLU A 15 38.67 -22.87 -36.09
CA GLU A 15 39.42 -23.89 -36.82
C GLU A 15 40.00 -24.94 -35.86
N LEU A 16 40.46 -24.52 -34.67
CA LEU A 16 40.90 -25.43 -33.62
C LEU A 16 39.74 -26.29 -33.12
N ILE A 17 38.56 -25.71 -32.85
CA ILE A 17 37.35 -26.45 -32.48
C ILE A 17 36.99 -27.50 -33.55
N ALA A 18 37.02 -27.13 -34.83
CA ALA A 18 36.73 -28.05 -35.92
C ALA A 18 37.72 -29.22 -35.98
N ARG A 19 39.01 -28.97 -35.73
CA ARG A 19 40.04 -30.02 -35.66
C ARG A 19 39.83 -30.94 -34.46
N VAL A 20 39.47 -30.41 -33.29
CA VAL A 20 39.14 -31.19 -32.10
C VAL A 20 37.95 -32.13 -32.35
N ARG A 21 36.91 -31.64 -33.05
CA ARG A 21 35.77 -32.47 -33.47
C ARG A 21 36.17 -33.59 -34.43
N ASN A 22 37.19 -33.36 -35.25
CA ASN A 22 37.77 -34.37 -36.15
C ASN A 22 38.78 -35.30 -35.46
N GLY A 23 38.94 -35.21 -34.14
CA GLY A 23 39.77 -36.11 -33.33
C GLY A 23 41.20 -35.63 -33.06
N ASP A 24 41.58 -34.42 -33.49
CA ASP A 24 42.89 -33.83 -33.21
C ASP A 24 42.93 -33.23 -31.80
N LEU A 25 43.57 -33.94 -30.87
CA LEU A 25 43.71 -33.50 -29.48
C LEU A 25 44.82 -32.46 -29.28
N GLU A 26 45.78 -32.35 -30.19
CA GLU A 26 46.81 -31.30 -30.12
C GLU A 26 46.17 -29.93 -30.34
N ALA A 27 45.18 -29.84 -31.22
CA ALA A 27 44.37 -28.64 -31.41
C ALA A 27 43.62 -28.20 -30.12
N TYR A 28 43.24 -29.14 -29.25
CA TYR A 28 42.65 -28.82 -27.96
C TYR A 28 43.68 -28.24 -26.99
N GLY A 29 44.93 -28.71 -27.05
CA GLY A 29 46.04 -28.16 -26.27
C GLY A 29 46.30 -26.68 -26.56
N GLU A 30 46.15 -26.26 -27.82
CA GLU A 30 46.25 -24.85 -28.21
C GLU A 30 45.09 -24.01 -27.65
N LEU A 31 43.85 -24.52 -27.70
CA LEU A 31 42.70 -23.87 -27.04
C LEU A 31 42.91 -23.76 -25.52
N TYR A 32 43.43 -24.81 -24.89
CA TYR A 32 43.76 -24.79 -23.47
C TYR A 32 44.81 -23.70 -23.17
N ALA A 33 45.91 -23.66 -23.90
CA ALA A 33 46.97 -22.66 -23.71
C ALA A 33 46.46 -21.21 -23.83
N ARG A 34 45.55 -20.95 -24.78
CA ARG A 34 44.98 -19.61 -25.01
C ARG A 34 43.97 -19.15 -23.95
N HIS A 35 43.22 -20.07 -23.35
CA HIS A 35 42.08 -19.71 -22.49
C HIS A 35 42.23 -20.15 -21.03
N HIS A 36 43.26 -20.94 -20.68
CA HIS A 36 43.49 -21.44 -19.32
C HIS A 36 43.46 -20.32 -18.28
N HIS A 37 44.23 -19.25 -18.50
CA HIS A 37 44.27 -18.14 -17.55
C HIS A 37 42.92 -17.43 -17.37
N ALA A 38 42.05 -17.41 -18.39
CA ALA A 38 40.72 -16.83 -18.24
C ALA A 38 39.82 -17.72 -17.36
N ALA A 39 39.83 -19.03 -17.58
CA ALA A 39 39.09 -19.98 -16.76
C ALA A 39 39.58 -20.00 -15.31
N GLU A 40 40.90 -20.00 -15.10
CA GLU A 40 41.52 -19.98 -13.79
C GLU A 40 41.17 -18.68 -13.02
N ARG A 41 41.22 -17.52 -13.69
CA ARG A 41 40.80 -16.24 -13.09
C ARG A 41 39.35 -16.29 -12.63
N MET A 42 38.46 -16.92 -13.41
CA MET A 42 37.05 -17.09 -13.04
C MET A 42 36.88 -18.07 -11.87
N ALA A 43 37.60 -19.20 -11.91
CA ALA A 43 37.57 -20.20 -10.85
C ALA A 43 38.02 -19.62 -9.51
N ARG A 44 39.09 -18.79 -9.49
CA ARG A 44 39.57 -18.08 -8.30
C ARG A 44 38.54 -17.11 -7.68
N GLN A 45 37.51 -16.70 -8.42
CA GLN A 45 36.40 -15.89 -7.88
C GLN A 45 35.29 -16.75 -7.26
N LEU A 46 35.24 -18.04 -7.57
CA LEU A 46 34.19 -18.96 -7.16
C LEU A 46 34.65 -19.87 -6.01
N VAL A 47 35.92 -20.24 -5.98
CA VAL A 47 36.50 -21.19 -5.01
C VAL A 47 37.82 -20.69 -4.45
N PRO A 48 38.25 -21.19 -3.26
CA PRO A 48 39.59 -20.96 -2.73
C PRO A 48 40.70 -21.31 -3.74
N ALA A 49 41.85 -20.65 -3.60
CA ALA A 49 42.95 -20.76 -4.58
C ALA A 49 43.46 -22.19 -4.81
N ASN A 50 43.36 -23.07 -3.80
CA ASN A 50 43.75 -24.48 -3.89
C ASN A 50 42.80 -25.33 -4.75
N ASP A 51 41.54 -24.92 -4.92
CA ASP A 51 40.53 -25.68 -5.68
C ASP A 51 40.25 -25.05 -7.05
N ALA A 52 40.87 -23.91 -7.36
CA ALA A 52 40.61 -23.14 -8.58
C ALA A 52 41.12 -23.85 -9.84
N ASP A 53 42.30 -24.46 -9.76
CA ASP A 53 42.90 -25.21 -10.88
C ASP A 53 42.07 -26.47 -11.18
N ASP A 54 41.61 -27.18 -10.15
CA ASP A 54 40.73 -28.34 -10.29
C ASP A 54 39.39 -27.95 -10.95
N LEU A 55 38.77 -26.86 -10.48
CA LEU A 55 37.50 -26.38 -11.03
C LEU A 55 37.65 -25.94 -12.50
N ALA A 56 38.76 -25.28 -12.85
CA ALA A 56 39.06 -24.92 -14.23
C ALA A 56 39.31 -26.17 -15.08
N GLY A 57 40.08 -27.14 -14.57
CA GLY A 57 40.35 -28.42 -15.21
C GLY A 57 39.08 -29.22 -15.51
N ASP A 58 38.17 -29.34 -14.54
CA ASP A 58 36.86 -29.99 -14.71
C ASP A 58 36.02 -29.31 -15.81
N ALA A 59 36.08 -27.98 -15.88
CA ALA A 59 35.37 -27.23 -16.91
C ALA A 59 35.97 -27.48 -18.30
N PHE A 60 37.29 -27.49 -18.44
CA PHE A 60 37.95 -27.89 -19.69
C PHE A 60 37.56 -29.32 -20.08
N ALA A 61 37.64 -30.28 -19.17
CA ALA A 61 37.24 -31.66 -19.43
C ALA A 61 35.80 -31.75 -19.98
N LYS A 62 34.84 -31.07 -19.34
CA LYS A 62 33.45 -31.03 -19.83
C LYS A 62 33.31 -30.37 -21.20
N VAL A 63 34.07 -29.31 -21.49
CA VAL A 63 34.07 -28.69 -22.83
C VAL A 63 34.66 -29.65 -23.87
N LEU A 64 35.74 -30.37 -23.56
CA LEU A 64 36.33 -31.35 -24.45
C LEU A 64 35.34 -32.48 -24.78
N ASP A 65 34.66 -33.01 -23.77
CA ASP A 65 33.64 -34.04 -23.94
C ASP A 65 32.47 -33.54 -24.80
N ALA A 66 32.02 -32.31 -24.56
CA ALA A 66 30.98 -31.68 -25.37
C ALA A 66 31.39 -31.52 -26.84
N LEU A 67 32.63 -31.08 -27.10
CA LEU A 67 33.16 -30.95 -28.45
C LEU A 67 33.28 -32.32 -29.16
N ARG A 68 33.79 -33.35 -28.48
CA ARG A 68 33.90 -34.71 -29.02
C ARG A 68 32.53 -35.32 -29.32
N ALA A 69 31.51 -34.99 -28.54
CA ALA A 69 30.13 -35.39 -28.78
C ALA A 69 29.45 -34.61 -29.92
N GLY A 70 30.15 -33.68 -30.59
CA GLY A 70 29.60 -32.85 -31.66
C GLY A 70 28.78 -31.66 -31.17
N GLY A 71 28.73 -31.41 -29.85
CA GLY A 71 28.13 -30.22 -29.25
C GLY A 71 29.16 -29.12 -28.96
N GLY A 72 28.88 -28.30 -27.95
CA GLY A 72 29.78 -27.21 -27.53
C GLY A 72 29.77 -26.00 -28.47
N PRO A 73 30.66 -25.01 -28.26
CA PRO A 73 30.70 -23.77 -29.04
C PRO A 73 31.26 -24.03 -30.44
N ASP A 74 30.78 -23.29 -31.45
CA ASP A 74 31.37 -23.31 -32.80
C ASP A 74 32.44 -22.23 -32.97
N VAL A 75 32.24 -21.08 -32.32
CA VAL A 75 33.15 -19.92 -32.45
C VAL A 75 33.51 -19.29 -31.10
N SER A 76 32.54 -19.16 -30.17
CA SER A 76 32.73 -18.41 -28.93
C SER A 76 33.31 -19.26 -27.79
N PHE A 77 34.52 -19.80 -27.95
CA PHE A 77 35.13 -20.73 -27.00
C PHE A 77 35.24 -20.15 -25.59
N ARG A 78 35.77 -18.91 -25.45
CA ARG A 78 36.01 -18.29 -24.14
C ARG A 78 34.72 -18.08 -23.33
N ALA A 79 33.66 -17.55 -23.94
CA ALA A 79 32.40 -17.32 -23.25
C ALA A 79 31.74 -18.65 -22.81
N TYR A 80 31.79 -19.67 -23.67
CA TYR A 80 31.28 -21.01 -23.34
C TYR A 80 32.07 -21.66 -22.21
N LEU A 81 33.40 -21.52 -22.20
CA LEU A 81 34.26 -22.03 -21.15
C LEU A 81 33.95 -21.38 -19.79
N LEU A 82 33.84 -20.04 -19.73
CA LEU A 82 33.57 -19.31 -18.48
C LEU A 82 32.20 -19.64 -17.88
N THR A 83 31.19 -19.80 -18.74
CA THR A 83 29.85 -20.27 -18.31
C THR A 83 29.89 -21.72 -17.84
N THR A 84 30.72 -22.57 -18.46
CA THR A 84 30.93 -23.95 -18.02
C THR A 84 31.63 -24.02 -16.66
N VAL A 85 32.62 -23.16 -16.39
CA VAL A 85 33.27 -23.05 -15.06
C VAL A 85 32.23 -22.74 -13.97
N ARG A 86 31.33 -21.77 -14.20
CA ARG A 86 30.23 -21.47 -13.28
C ARG A 86 29.30 -22.67 -13.09
N ARG A 87 28.93 -23.35 -14.18
CA ARG A 87 28.04 -24.51 -14.12
C ARG A 87 28.65 -25.66 -13.32
N VAL A 88 29.92 -25.99 -13.55
CA VAL A 88 30.65 -27.01 -12.78
C VAL A 88 30.67 -26.65 -11.30
N HIS A 89 30.91 -25.39 -10.94
CA HIS A 89 30.89 -24.94 -9.56
C HIS A 89 29.51 -25.11 -8.91
N VAL A 90 28.44 -24.71 -9.60
CA VAL A 90 27.06 -24.88 -9.13
C VAL A 90 26.70 -26.36 -8.99
N ASP A 91 27.09 -27.20 -9.96
CA ASP A 91 26.88 -28.65 -9.92
C ASP A 91 27.61 -29.27 -8.73
N ARG A 92 28.84 -28.82 -8.41
CA ARG A 92 29.63 -29.26 -7.26
C ARG A 92 28.98 -28.86 -5.94
N ILE A 93 28.47 -27.63 -5.82
CA ILE A 93 27.71 -27.17 -4.64
C ILE A 93 26.42 -28.00 -4.46
N ARG A 94 25.67 -28.23 -5.55
CA ARG A 94 24.43 -29.02 -5.52
C ARG A 94 24.71 -30.47 -5.14
N SER A 95 25.76 -31.07 -5.68
CA SER A 95 26.17 -32.44 -5.37
C SER A 95 26.65 -32.54 -3.93
N ALA A 96 27.42 -31.58 -3.44
CA ALA A 96 27.81 -31.50 -2.03
C ALA A 96 26.62 -31.31 -1.09
N LYS A 97 25.56 -30.59 -1.50
CA LYS A 97 24.29 -30.49 -0.75
C LYS A 97 23.47 -31.79 -0.75
N LYS A 98 23.60 -32.62 -1.80
CA LYS A 98 22.97 -33.95 -1.89
C LYS A 98 23.72 -35.02 -1.09
N VAL A 99 25.02 -34.82 -0.83
CA VAL A 99 25.78 -35.65 0.12
C VAL A 99 25.45 -35.21 1.54
N GLN A 100 24.30 -35.64 2.04
CA GLN A 100 24.00 -35.73 3.46
C GLN A 100 24.34 -37.16 3.89
N THR A 101 25.25 -37.34 4.84
CA THR A 101 25.52 -38.67 5.40
C THR A 101 24.28 -39.14 6.16
N THR A 102 23.51 -40.07 5.60
CA THR A 102 22.34 -40.68 6.24
C THR A 102 22.17 -42.13 5.75
N ASP A 103 21.59 -42.99 6.59
CA ASP A 103 21.51 -44.45 6.41
C ASP A 103 20.31 -44.93 5.57
N ASP A 104 19.56 -44.04 4.89
CA ASP A 104 18.35 -44.43 4.16
C ASP A 104 18.31 -43.88 2.71
N ILE A 105 18.42 -44.81 1.74
CA ILE A 105 18.71 -44.56 0.31
C ILE A 105 17.44 -44.51 -0.57
N ALA A 106 16.23 -44.67 0.00
CA ALA A 106 15.03 -44.92 -0.81
C ALA A 106 14.22 -43.69 -1.27
N SER A 107 14.66 -42.44 -1.04
CA SER A 107 13.81 -41.25 -1.24
C SER A 107 14.17 -40.30 -2.39
N TYR A 108 15.12 -40.62 -3.26
CA TYR A 108 15.61 -39.68 -4.30
C TYR A 108 15.70 -40.26 -5.72
N GLU A 109 14.55 -40.49 -6.35
CA GLU A 109 14.44 -40.47 -7.81
C GLU A 109 13.49 -39.35 -8.25
N ARG A 110 14.07 -38.22 -8.70
CA ARG A 110 13.36 -37.23 -9.52
C ARG A 110 14.34 -36.57 -10.49
N GLU A 111 14.04 -36.70 -11.78
CA GLU A 111 14.75 -36.05 -12.88
C GLU A 111 14.66 -34.51 -12.82
N PRO A 112 15.63 -33.78 -13.41
CA PRO A 112 15.78 -32.35 -13.22
C PRO A 112 14.88 -31.54 -14.17
N GLU A 113 13.97 -30.75 -13.61
CA GLU A 113 13.32 -29.64 -14.34
C GLU A 113 14.29 -28.46 -14.52
N GLY A 114 14.10 -27.74 -15.63
CA GLY A 114 14.91 -26.61 -16.08
C GLY A 114 15.01 -25.47 -15.06
N PHE A 115 16.12 -24.74 -15.14
CA PHE A 115 16.54 -23.74 -14.16
C PHE A 115 16.03 -22.33 -14.49
N ASP A 116 15.40 -21.69 -13.50
CA ASP A 116 15.37 -20.23 -13.31
C ASP A 116 15.92 -19.92 -11.90
N ASP A 117 16.95 -19.07 -11.82
CA ASP A 117 17.56 -18.61 -10.55
C ASP A 117 16.86 -17.34 -10.03
N PRO A 118 16.28 -17.34 -8.82
CA PRO A 118 15.69 -16.15 -8.22
C PRO A 118 16.73 -15.10 -7.73
N THR A 119 18.04 -15.36 -7.81
CA THR A 119 19.09 -14.39 -7.42
C THR A 119 19.64 -13.55 -8.59
N VAL A 120 19.25 -13.87 -9.83
CA VAL A 120 19.58 -13.10 -11.05
C VAL A 120 18.33 -12.43 -11.64
N THR A 121 17.28 -12.22 -10.84
CA THR A 121 16.08 -11.47 -11.25
C THR A 121 16.18 -10.00 -10.87
N GLY A 122 17.30 -9.35 -11.23
CA GLY A 122 17.21 -7.94 -11.60
C GLY A 122 16.46 -7.91 -12.92
N PHE A 123 15.25 -7.35 -12.95
CA PHE A 123 14.41 -7.26 -14.15
C PHE A 123 15.20 -6.75 -15.38
N GLU A 124 16.17 -5.86 -15.14
CA GLU A 124 17.07 -5.23 -16.11
C GLU A 124 18.19 -6.16 -16.65
N SER A 125 18.83 -6.98 -15.79
CA SER A 125 19.93 -7.88 -16.18
C SER A 125 19.47 -9.06 -17.04
N GLY A 126 18.24 -9.53 -16.83
CA GLY A 126 17.66 -10.65 -17.57
C GLY A 126 17.39 -10.33 -19.04
N ALA A 127 16.93 -9.11 -19.35
CA ALA A 127 16.63 -8.69 -20.72
C ALA A 127 17.90 -8.47 -21.55
N ALA A 128 18.94 -7.87 -20.95
CA ALA A 128 20.26 -7.73 -21.58
C ALA A 128 20.91 -9.09 -21.89
N ALA A 129 20.83 -10.05 -20.96
CA ALA A 129 21.36 -11.39 -21.18
C ALA A 129 20.61 -12.14 -22.29
N LYS A 130 19.28 -12.05 -22.33
CA LYS A 130 18.46 -12.65 -23.40
C LYS A 130 18.76 -12.02 -24.77
N ALA A 131 18.93 -10.69 -24.82
CA ALA A 131 19.28 -9.97 -26.03
C ALA A 131 20.70 -10.30 -26.52
N PHE A 132 21.65 -10.53 -25.61
CA PHE A 132 23.00 -10.97 -25.97
C PHE A 132 23.00 -12.42 -26.48
N ALA A 133 22.27 -13.31 -25.81
CA ALA A 133 22.16 -14.72 -26.18
C ALA A 133 21.49 -14.95 -27.55
N SER A 134 20.66 -14.01 -28.02
CA SER A 134 20.01 -14.11 -29.33
C SER A 134 20.90 -13.69 -30.51
N LEU A 135 22.09 -13.16 -30.25
CA LEU A 135 23.02 -12.75 -31.30
C LEU A 135 23.76 -13.95 -31.91
N PRO A 136 24.22 -13.87 -33.18
CA PRO A 136 25.13 -14.86 -33.74
C PRO A 136 26.38 -15.06 -32.86
N GLU A 137 26.88 -16.30 -32.72
CA GLU A 137 28.00 -16.60 -31.83
C GLU A 137 29.24 -15.75 -32.11
N ARG A 138 29.52 -15.48 -33.38
CA ARG A 138 30.64 -14.62 -33.78
C ARG A 138 30.49 -13.17 -33.29
N TRP A 139 29.25 -12.69 -33.15
CA TRP A 139 28.93 -11.37 -32.58
C TRP A 139 29.05 -11.39 -31.06
N GLN A 140 28.61 -12.46 -30.40
CA GLN A 140 28.82 -12.64 -28.96
C GLN A 140 30.31 -12.67 -28.62
N ALA A 141 31.11 -13.40 -29.39
CA ALA A 141 32.56 -13.52 -29.19
C ALA A 141 33.24 -12.14 -29.28
N VAL A 142 33.01 -11.39 -30.36
CA VAL A 142 33.64 -10.08 -30.51
C VAL A 142 33.21 -9.10 -29.40
N LEU A 143 31.93 -9.11 -29.00
CA LEU A 143 31.43 -8.25 -27.93
C LEU A 143 32.01 -8.64 -26.56
N TRP A 144 32.16 -9.94 -26.29
CA TRP A 144 32.79 -10.42 -25.07
C TRP A 144 34.23 -9.91 -24.97
N HIS A 145 35.01 -10.09 -26.03
CA HIS A 145 36.41 -9.67 -26.02
C HIS A 145 36.58 -8.13 -26.00
N THR A 146 35.81 -7.38 -26.80
CA THR A 146 35.99 -5.92 -26.89
C THR A 146 35.30 -5.14 -25.76
N GLU A 147 34.07 -5.51 -25.42
CA GLU A 147 33.27 -4.76 -24.44
C GLU A 147 33.49 -5.30 -23.04
N VAL A 148 33.38 -6.61 -22.83
CA VAL A 148 33.45 -7.21 -21.49
C VAL A 148 34.90 -7.26 -20.98
N GLU A 149 35.83 -7.74 -21.80
CA GLU A 149 37.24 -7.90 -21.41
C GLU A 149 38.13 -6.70 -21.76
N GLY A 150 37.61 -5.75 -22.56
CA GLY A 150 38.35 -4.54 -22.94
C GLY A 150 39.55 -4.78 -23.85
N GLU A 151 39.61 -5.93 -24.52
CA GLU A 151 40.73 -6.29 -25.40
C GLU A 151 40.72 -5.45 -26.68
N LYS A 152 41.92 -5.09 -27.15
CA LYS A 152 42.08 -4.31 -28.39
C LYS A 152 41.79 -5.18 -29.62
N PRO A 153 41.19 -4.65 -30.69
CA PRO A 153 40.87 -5.41 -31.91
C PRO A 153 42.05 -6.19 -32.53
N ALA A 154 43.28 -5.70 -32.35
CA ALA A 154 44.49 -6.38 -32.83
C ALA A 154 44.82 -7.68 -32.07
N ALA A 155 44.47 -7.77 -30.78
CA ALA A 155 44.68 -8.98 -29.98
C ALA A 155 43.63 -10.07 -30.28
N ILE A 156 42.44 -9.65 -30.70
CA ILE A 156 41.28 -10.52 -30.97
C ILE A 156 41.33 -11.07 -32.41
N ALA A 157 41.96 -10.33 -33.32
CA ALA A 157 42.10 -10.68 -34.73
C ALA A 157 42.54 -12.14 -34.98
N PRO A 158 43.60 -12.65 -34.34
CA PRO A 158 44.01 -14.05 -34.48
C PRO A 158 42.97 -15.05 -33.96
N LEU A 159 42.29 -14.74 -32.85
CA LEU A 159 41.27 -15.64 -32.25
C LEU A 159 40.07 -15.85 -33.18
N LEU A 160 39.64 -14.78 -33.87
CA LEU A 160 38.48 -14.80 -34.77
C LEU A 160 38.81 -15.06 -36.25
N GLY A 161 40.09 -15.26 -36.59
CA GLY A 161 40.56 -15.42 -37.97
C GLY A 161 40.25 -14.19 -38.84
N LEU A 162 40.43 -12.98 -38.30
CA LEU A 162 40.10 -11.71 -38.94
C LEU A 162 41.26 -10.72 -38.87
N THR A 163 41.25 -9.70 -39.73
CA THR A 163 42.14 -8.54 -39.56
C THR A 163 41.63 -7.64 -38.42
N ALA A 164 42.50 -6.83 -37.81
CA ALA A 164 42.11 -5.89 -36.75
C ALA A 164 40.99 -4.91 -37.20
N ASN A 165 41.02 -4.50 -38.48
CA ASN A 165 39.97 -3.69 -39.09
C ASN A 165 38.66 -4.48 -39.25
N GLY A 166 38.77 -5.76 -39.64
CA GLY A 166 37.63 -6.69 -39.68
C GLY A 166 36.97 -6.89 -38.32
N VAL A 167 37.77 -7.03 -37.24
CA VAL A 167 37.26 -7.10 -35.86
C VAL A 167 36.58 -5.80 -35.45
N SER A 168 37.16 -4.64 -35.78
CA SER A 168 36.57 -3.34 -35.45
C SER A 168 35.21 -3.13 -36.15
N ALA A 169 35.12 -3.52 -37.42
CA ALA A 169 33.88 -3.48 -38.19
C ALA A 169 32.84 -4.49 -37.68
N LEU A 170 33.28 -5.69 -37.28
CA LEU A 170 32.41 -6.71 -36.69
C LEU A 170 31.86 -6.28 -35.32
N ALA A 171 32.71 -5.74 -34.44
CA ALA A 171 32.32 -5.20 -33.14
C ALA A 171 31.29 -4.08 -33.28
N TYR A 172 31.46 -3.20 -34.27
CA TYR A 172 30.49 -2.14 -34.58
C TYR A 172 29.12 -2.72 -34.94
N ARG A 173 29.07 -3.71 -35.84
CA ARG A 173 27.81 -4.37 -36.24
C ARG A 173 27.20 -5.17 -35.10
N ALA A 174 28.02 -5.86 -34.31
CA ALA A 174 27.57 -6.65 -33.17
C ALA A 174 26.93 -5.78 -32.09
N ARG A 175 27.49 -4.59 -31.80
CA ARG A 175 26.86 -3.60 -30.91
C ARG A 175 25.51 -3.13 -31.43
N GLU A 176 25.38 -2.95 -32.74
CA GLU A 176 24.11 -2.57 -33.35
C GLU A 176 23.08 -3.70 -33.25
N GLY A 177 23.50 -4.94 -33.51
CA GLY A 177 22.69 -6.13 -33.33
C GLY A 177 22.19 -6.28 -31.90
N LEU A 178 23.06 -6.08 -30.91
CA LEU A 178 22.71 -6.14 -29.49
C LEU A 178 21.64 -5.12 -29.12
N ARG A 179 21.76 -3.87 -29.60
CA ARG A 179 20.77 -2.82 -29.35
C ARG A 179 19.42 -3.13 -29.97
N GLN A 180 19.42 -3.67 -31.19
CA GLN A 180 18.18 -4.09 -31.87
C GLN A 180 17.52 -5.24 -31.12
N ALA A 181 18.28 -6.27 -30.73
CA ALA A 181 17.77 -7.38 -29.93
C ALA A 181 17.23 -6.91 -28.58
N TYR A 182 17.93 -5.98 -27.90
CA TYR A 182 17.51 -5.41 -26.61
C TYR A 182 16.21 -4.61 -26.72
N LEU A 183 16.12 -3.72 -27.72
CA LEU A 183 14.90 -2.99 -28.02
C LEU A 183 13.73 -3.95 -28.32
N GLN A 184 13.97 -5.00 -29.09
CA GLN A 184 12.93 -5.97 -29.43
C GLN A 184 12.40 -6.72 -28.20
N GLN A 185 13.21 -6.93 -27.16
CA GLN A 185 12.76 -7.50 -25.89
C GLN A 185 11.89 -6.52 -25.07
N HIS A 186 12.08 -5.20 -25.21
CA HIS A 186 11.33 -4.17 -24.46
C HIS A 186 10.11 -3.62 -25.21
N LEU A 187 10.04 -3.79 -26.54
CA LEU A 187 8.91 -3.31 -27.35
C LEU A 187 7.64 -4.14 -27.20
N ALA A 188 7.72 -5.31 -26.56
CA ALA A 188 6.53 -6.07 -26.17
C ALA A 188 5.66 -5.32 -25.13
N ASP A 189 6.28 -4.48 -24.29
CA ASP A 189 5.60 -3.81 -23.17
C ASP A 189 5.19 -2.34 -23.47
N VAL A 190 5.72 -1.74 -24.55
CA VAL A 190 5.45 -0.35 -24.96
C VAL A 190 4.47 -0.31 -26.14
N ALA A 191 3.33 -0.99 -26.02
CA ALA A 191 2.31 -1.03 -27.07
C ALA A 191 1.37 0.19 -27.00
N GLY A 192 1.64 1.21 -27.82
CA GLY A 192 0.70 2.29 -28.14
C GLY A 192 1.03 2.95 -29.48
N ASP A 193 0.01 3.27 -30.28
CA ASP A 193 0.17 3.76 -31.67
C ASP A 193 1.05 5.01 -31.80
N ARG A 194 1.07 5.85 -30.76
CA ARG A 194 1.90 7.08 -30.71
C ARG A 194 3.40 6.81 -30.46
N CYS A 195 3.78 5.69 -29.86
CA CYS A 195 5.16 5.41 -29.45
C CYS A 195 5.95 4.62 -30.50
N ARG A 196 5.25 3.94 -31.42
CA ARG A 196 5.85 3.06 -32.45
C ARG A 196 6.86 3.79 -33.34
N TRP A 197 6.55 5.01 -33.76
CA TRP A 197 7.43 5.78 -34.65
C TRP A 197 8.76 6.15 -33.97
N THR A 198 8.70 6.52 -32.69
CA THR A 198 9.86 6.94 -31.89
C THR A 198 10.70 5.74 -31.50
N THR A 199 10.07 4.65 -31.05
CA THR A 199 10.76 3.42 -30.64
C THR A 199 11.54 2.76 -31.78
N GLU A 200 10.99 2.75 -33.00
CA GLU A 200 11.71 2.29 -34.21
C GLU A 200 12.94 3.15 -34.55
N ARG A 201 13.01 4.39 -34.06
CA ARG A 201 14.06 5.37 -34.36
C ARG A 201 14.99 5.66 -33.20
N LEU A 202 14.70 5.14 -32.01
CA LEU A 202 15.45 5.44 -30.79
C LEU A 202 16.90 4.96 -30.86
N GLY A 203 17.14 3.81 -31.49
CA GLY A 203 18.50 3.30 -31.74
C GLY A 203 19.33 4.19 -32.67
N ALA A 204 18.70 4.86 -33.64
CA ALA A 204 19.37 5.83 -34.51
C ALA A 204 19.56 7.19 -33.82
N TYR A 205 18.64 7.57 -32.91
CA TYR A 205 18.71 8.79 -32.11
C TYR A 205 19.92 8.78 -31.16
N VAL A 206 20.12 7.69 -30.40
CA VAL A 206 21.26 7.52 -29.46
C VAL A 206 22.61 7.65 -30.16
N ARG A 207 22.70 7.27 -31.44
CA ARG A 207 23.92 7.35 -32.26
C ARG A 207 24.09 8.68 -32.99
N GLY A 208 23.15 9.61 -32.88
CA GLY A 208 23.13 10.84 -33.67
C GLY A 208 22.93 10.62 -35.17
N GLY A 209 22.44 9.44 -35.58
CA GLY A 209 22.29 9.02 -36.98
C GLY A 209 20.98 9.44 -37.65
N LEU A 210 20.10 10.16 -36.94
CA LEU A 210 18.85 10.67 -37.48
C LEU A 210 19.03 12.00 -38.22
N THR A 211 18.16 12.26 -39.20
CA THR A 211 18.10 13.59 -39.82
C THR A 211 17.74 14.65 -38.77
N LYS A 212 18.08 15.93 -39.01
CA LYS A 212 17.76 17.03 -38.06
C LYS A 212 16.26 17.07 -37.71
N ARG A 213 15.38 16.76 -38.68
CA ARG A 213 13.93 16.71 -38.49
C ARG A 213 13.51 15.54 -37.62
N GLU A 214 14.03 14.34 -37.89
CA GLU A 214 13.71 13.15 -37.10
C GLU A 214 14.27 13.26 -35.68
N ASN A 215 15.48 13.81 -35.50
CA ASN A 215 16.04 14.11 -34.21
C ASN A 215 15.15 15.05 -33.39
N ARG A 216 14.57 16.08 -34.01
CA ARG A 216 13.64 16.98 -33.33
C ARG A 216 12.35 16.24 -32.93
N ASN A 217 11.75 15.48 -33.83
CA ASN A 217 10.52 14.75 -33.57
C ASN A 217 10.69 13.67 -32.48
N VAL A 218 11.83 12.96 -32.47
CA VAL A 218 12.14 12.01 -31.39
C VAL A 218 12.32 12.75 -30.07
N ARG A 219 13.06 13.87 -30.07
CA ARG A 219 13.25 14.69 -28.85
C ARG A 219 11.93 15.21 -28.29
N GLU A 220 11.09 15.79 -29.14
CA GLU A 220 9.76 16.30 -28.78
C GLU A 220 8.87 15.18 -28.21
N HIS A 221 8.94 13.98 -28.77
CA HIS A 221 8.23 12.83 -28.21
C HIS A 221 8.80 12.35 -26.87
N LEU A 222 10.13 12.37 -26.69
CA LEU A 222 10.76 12.01 -25.40
C LEU A 222 10.45 13.05 -24.32
N ASP A 223 10.29 14.31 -24.69
CA ASP A 223 9.86 15.37 -23.77
C ASP A 223 8.41 15.12 -23.26
N ASP A 224 7.55 14.52 -24.10
CA ASP A 224 6.12 14.29 -23.80
C ASP A 224 5.76 12.85 -23.38
N CYS A 225 6.68 11.88 -23.47
CA CYS A 225 6.40 10.47 -23.22
C CYS A 225 7.40 9.78 -22.26
N ALA A 226 6.99 9.64 -20.99
CA ALA A 226 7.80 9.00 -19.94
C ALA A 226 8.23 7.57 -20.28
N LYS A 227 7.40 6.78 -20.97
CA LYS A 227 7.73 5.39 -21.36
C LYS A 227 8.88 5.32 -22.35
N CYS A 228 8.84 6.14 -23.40
CA CYS A 228 9.93 6.19 -24.39
C CYS A 228 11.21 6.79 -23.82
N THR A 229 11.10 7.69 -22.84
CA THR A 229 12.23 8.29 -22.13
C THR A 229 12.90 7.32 -21.17
N ALA A 230 12.15 6.49 -20.46
CA ALA A 230 12.71 5.38 -19.67
C ALA A 230 13.52 4.43 -20.56
N VAL A 231 12.93 3.97 -21.67
CA VAL A 231 13.62 3.11 -22.65
C VAL A 231 14.86 3.79 -23.24
N TYR A 232 14.82 5.10 -23.49
CA TYR A 232 15.99 5.86 -23.97
C TYR A 232 17.12 5.89 -22.94
N LEU A 233 16.80 6.18 -21.67
CA LEU A 233 17.79 6.22 -20.60
C LEU A 233 18.41 4.85 -20.36
N GLU A 234 17.60 3.79 -20.37
CA GLU A 234 18.07 2.40 -20.31
C GLU A 234 18.99 2.08 -21.49
N LEU A 235 18.65 2.49 -22.71
CA LEU A 235 19.50 2.27 -23.89
C LEU A 235 20.86 2.97 -23.78
N VAL A 236 20.88 4.17 -23.21
CA VAL A 236 22.12 4.92 -22.94
C VAL A 236 22.95 4.22 -21.87
N GLU A 237 22.30 3.72 -20.82
CA GLU A 237 22.95 2.99 -19.74
C GLU A 237 23.55 1.67 -20.22
N VAL A 238 22.77 0.82 -20.91
CA VAL A 238 23.25 -0.43 -21.52
C VAL A 238 24.47 -0.17 -22.39
N ASN A 239 24.47 0.91 -23.19
CA ASN A 239 25.58 1.24 -24.08
C ASN A 239 26.85 1.71 -23.34
N SER A 240 26.73 2.25 -22.13
CA SER A 240 27.84 2.71 -21.30
C SER A 240 28.32 1.68 -20.26
N ALA A 241 27.49 0.67 -19.95
CA ALA A 241 27.68 -0.28 -18.85
C ALA A 241 27.64 -1.77 -19.26
N LEU A 242 27.81 -2.10 -20.55
CA LEU A 242 27.83 -3.49 -21.06
C LEU A 242 28.65 -4.48 -20.20
N PRO A 243 29.87 -4.16 -19.71
CA PRO A 243 30.62 -5.08 -18.85
C PRO A 243 29.87 -5.37 -17.54
N ALA A 244 29.38 -4.32 -16.89
CA ALA A 244 28.73 -4.39 -15.59
C ALA A 244 27.34 -5.05 -15.65
N LEU A 245 26.71 -5.12 -16.82
CA LEU A 245 25.44 -5.83 -17.03
C LEU A 245 25.65 -7.28 -17.45
N LEU A 246 26.51 -7.54 -18.46
CA LEU A 246 26.65 -8.88 -19.04
C LEU A 246 27.44 -9.84 -18.15
N ALA A 247 28.49 -9.37 -17.46
CA ALA A 247 29.28 -10.27 -16.63
C ALA A 247 28.48 -10.79 -15.42
N PRO A 248 27.73 -9.98 -14.66
CA PRO A 248 26.91 -10.52 -13.57
C PRO A 248 25.73 -11.37 -14.08
N ALA A 249 25.14 -11.01 -15.22
CA ALA A 249 24.01 -11.77 -15.76
C ALA A 249 24.44 -13.17 -16.22
N LEU A 250 25.56 -13.28 -16.95
CA LEU A 250 26.05 -14.56 -17.49
C LEU A 250 26.89 -15.35 -16.47
N LEU A 251 27.71 -14.67 -15.65
CA LEU A 251 28.66 -15.31 -14.73
C LEU A 251 28.26 -15.23 -13.24
N GLY A 252 27.15 -14.56 -12.91
CA GLY A 252 26.65 -14.43 -11.53
C GLY A 252 27.45 -13.41 -10.72
N THR A 253 27.35 -13.46 -9.39
CA THR A 253 28.05 -12.51 -8.49
C THR A 253 29.58 -12.52 -8.67
N ALA A 254 30.15 -13.64 -9.14
CA ALA A 254 31.57 -13.76 -9.48
C ALA A 254 31.99 -12.99 -10.76
N GLY A 255 31.03 -12.60 -11.61
CA GLY A 255 31.30 -11.84 -12.84
C GLY A 255 31.97 -10.49 -12.59
N LEU A 256 31.65 -9.81 -11.49
CA LEU A 256 32.30 -8.55 -11.10
C LEU A 256 33.78 -8.76 -10.72
N GLY A 257 34.08 -9.84 -9.99
CA GLY A 257 35.45 -10.21 -9.63
C GLY A 257 36.28 -10.63 -10.86
N TYR A 258 35.64 -11.32 -11.80
CA TYR A 258 36.26 -11.70 -13.08
C TYR A 258 36.68 -10.47 -13.89
N LEU A 259 35.77 -9.50 -14.05
CA LEU A 259 36.04 -8.26 -14.79
C LEU A 259 37.19 -7.44 -14.19
N ALA A 260 37.21 -7.31 -12.86
CA ALA A 260 38.28 -6.62 -12.15
C ALA A 260 39.65 -7.28 -12.39
N ALA A 261 39.69 -8.60 -12.52
CA ALA A 261 40.90 -9.35 -12.79
C ALA A 261 41.29 -9.39 -14.29
N ALA A 262 40.32 -9.37 -15.20
CA ALA A 262 40.53 -9.53 -16.64
C ALA A 262 40.94 -8.22 -17.35
N SER A 263 40.39 -7.08 -16.95
CA SER A 263 40.58 -5.82 -17.66
C SER A 263 41.90 -5.09 -17.32
N GLY A 264 42.59 -5.46 -16.24
CA GLY A 264 43.83 -4.80 -15.76
C GLY A 264 43.68 -3.31 -15.40
N ALA A 265 42.53 -2.71 -15.72
CA ALA A 265 42.15 -1.38 -15.34
C ALA A 265 41.90 -1.37 -13.84
N LYS A 266 42.51 -0.41 -13.14
CA LYS A 266 42.01 0.07 -11.86
C LYS A 266 40.67 0.78 -12.09
N VAL A 267 39.67 0.07 -12.61
CA VAL A 267 38.28 0.51 -12.52
C VAL A 267 38.01 0.61 -11.03
N GLY A 268 37.58 1.77 -10.56
CA GLY A 268 37.26 2.06 -9.16
C GLY A 268 36.07 1.27 -8.63
N LEU A 269 36.10 -0.05 -8.78
CA LEU A 269 35.06 -1.01 -8.42
C LEU A 269 35.57 -2.06 -7.40
N VAL A 270 36.89 -2.14 -7.15
CA VAL A 270 37.48 -3.12 -6.22
C VAL A 270 37.38 -2.71 -4.74
N GLY A 271 36.93 -1.49 -4.43
CA GLY A 271 36.67 -1.07 -3.04
C GLY A 271 35.34 -1.56 -2.45
N PHE A 272 34.41 -2.09 -3.27
CA PHE A 272 33.00 -2.17 -2.87
C PHE A 272 32.55 -3.46 -2.18
N VAL A 273 33.26 -4.60 -2.27
CA VAL A 273 32.69 -5.89 -1.75
C VAL A 273 33.62 -6.72 -0.85
N VAL A 274 34.95 -6.60 -0.94
CA VAL A 274 35.86 -7.56 -0.26
C VAL A 274 36.11 -7.26 1.24
N THR A 275 35.84 -6.06 1.75
CA THR A 275 36.03 -5.76 3.19
C THR A 275 34.78 -6.00 4.06
N GLY A 276 33.61 -6.27 3.46
CA GLY A 276 32.36 -6.49 4.21
C GLY A 276 32.11 -7.95 4.64
N TRP A 277 32.71 -8.93 3.97
CA TRP A 277 32.37 -10.34 4.17
C TRP A 277 33.25 -11.09 5.19
N ARG A 278 34.40 -10.54 5.59
CA ARG A 278 35.31 -11.23 6.53
C ARG A 278 34.96 -11.02 8.01
N LYS A 279 33.92 -10.23 8.34
CA LYS A 279 33.55 -9.90 9.73
C LYS A 279 32.18 -10.42 10.18
N VAL A 280 31.45 -11.12 9.32
CA VAL A 280 30.08 -11.60 9.61
C VAL A 280 30.02 -13.08 9.98
N THR A 281 31.09 -13.85 9.80
CA THR A 281 31.09 -15.31 10.11
C THR A 281 31.55 -15.68 11.52
N GLU A 282 31.90 -14.74 12.39
CA GLU A 282 32.38 -15.07 13.76
C GLU A 282 31.38 -14.84 14.89
N ASN A 283 30.18 -14.29 14.64
CA ASN A 283 29.27 -14.02 15.76
C ASN A 283 27.79 -14.09 15.39
N SER A 284 27.24 -15.28 15.12
CA SER A 284 25.79 -15.53 15.08
C SER A 284 25.44 -17.02 15.13
N THR A 285 25.72 -17.70 16.24
CA THR A 285 24.82 -18.78 16.68
C THR A 285 23.67 -18.14 17.45
N ARG A 286 22.50 -17.98 16.81
CA ARG A 286 21.14 -18.17 17.36
C ARG A 286 20.09 -17.33 16.62
N ALA A 287 18.93 -17.97 16.45
CA ALA A 287 17.61 -17.45 16.08
C ALA A 287 17.35 -17.17 14.58
N ALA A 288 16.89 -18.24 13.91
CA ALA A 288 15.96 -18.15 12.81
C ALA A 288 14.59 -17.64 13.31
N VAL A 289 13.92 -16.75 12.56
CA VAL A 289 12.49 -16.81 12.15
C VAL A 289 12.26 -15.78 11.04
N GLY A 290 11.80 -16.24 9.87
CA GLY A 290 10.79 -15.56 9.04
C GLY A 290 11.17 -14.37 8.14
N GLY A 291 11.22 -14.62 6.83
CA GLY A 291 10.59 -13.73 5.84
C GLY A 291 11.40 -12.55 5.27
N GLY A 292 12.20 -12.83 4.23
CA GLY A 292 12.36 -12.00 3.02
C GLY A 292 12.76 -10.52 3.15
N ALA A 293 14.06 -10.23 3.01
CA ALA A 293 14.55 -8.96 2.44
C ALA A 293 15.94 -9.18 1.81
N VAL A 294 16.02 -9.14 0.48
CA VAL A 294 17.28 -9.09 -0.29
C VAL A 294 17.72 -7.64 -0.32
N VAL A 295 18.85 -7.32 0.34
CA VAL A 295 19.39 -5.96 0.41
C VAL A 295 20.30 -5.73 -0.80
N VAL A 296 19.90 -4.83 -1.70
CA VAL A 296 20.74 -4.30 -2.79
C VAL A 296 21.49 -3.07 -2.25
N VAL A 297 22.81 -3.18 -2.09
CA VAL A 297 23.70 -2.03 -1.88
C VAL A 297 24.67 -1.96 -3.05
N ALA A 298 24.45 -1.01 -3.95
CA ALA A 298 25.48 -0.47 -4.83
C ALA A 298 25.13 1.00 -5.03
N VAL A 299 25.97 1.93 -4.53
CA VAL A 299 26.15 3.33 -5.00
C VAL A 299 27.07 4.15 -4.07
N ALA A 300 27.27 3.81 -2.79
CA ALA A 300 27.92 4.76 -1.84
C ALA A 300 29.47 4.71 -1.63
N ALA A 301 30.30 4.04 -2.42
CA ALA A 301 31.73 3.82 -2.06
C ALA A 301 32.79 4.35 -3.05
N VAL A 302 32.42 5.17 -4.02
CA VAL A 302 33.40 5.80 -4.93
C VAL A 302 34.09 7.03 -4.29
N LEU A 303 33.48 7.70 -3.32
CA LEU A 303 34.03 8.95 -2.75
C LEU A 303 34.91 8.77 -1.49
N ALA A 304 34.90 7.62 -0.82
CA ALA A 304 35.68 7.42 0.41
C ALA A 304 37.14 7.00 0.21
N ALA A 305 37.57 6.67 -1.01
CA ALA A 305 38.90 6.10 -1.28
C ALA A 305 40.02 7.15 -1.50
N MET A 306 39.72 8.45 -1.57
CA MET A 306 40.75 9.50 -1.74
C MET A 306 41.27 10.11 -0.42
N ALA A 307 40.77 9.69 0.74
CA ALA A 307 41.13 10.31 2.03
C ALA A 307 42.24 9.58 2.82
N LEU A 308 42.86 8.51 2.30
CA LEU A 308 43.79 7.66 3.07
C LEU A 308 45.12 7.40 2.36
N THR A 309 45.86 8.45 1.99
CA THR A 309 47.34 8.40 1.91
C THR A 309 47.90 9.74 2.38
N GLY A 310 48.30 9.81 3.65
CA GLY A 310 48.91 11.00 4.25
C GLY A 310 50.39 11.16 3.87
N ASN A 311 50.71 12.36 3.37
CA ASN A 311 51.95 13.15 3.39
C ASN A 311 53.35 12.49 3.40
N LYS A 312 54.22 12.92 2.46
CA LYS A 312 55.41 13.79 2.72
C LYS A 312 55.80 14.59 1.45
N THR A 313 55.92 15.92 1.58
CA THR A 313 56.60 16.88 0.67
C THR A 313 58.14 16.80 0.83
N PRO A 314 59.00 17.17 -0.16
CA PRO A 314 59.36 18.57 -0.50
C PRO A 314 59.82 18.79 -1.99
N PRO A 315 60.57 19.86 -2.39
CA PRO A 315 60.06 21.15 -2.88
C PRO A 315 60.47 21.51 -4.34
N ALA A 316 59.91 22.65 -4.79
CA ALA A 316 60.13 23.48 -5.98
C ALA A 316 61.41 23.35 -6.83
N ALA A 317 61.25 23.49 -8.16
CA ALA A 317 62.19 24.20 -9.05
C ALA A 317 61.46 24.75 -10.30
N ILE A 318 61.96 25.89 -10.76
CA ILE A 318 61.43 26.84 -11.75
C ILE A 318 61.76 26.40 -13.18
N GLU A 319 60.93 26.73 -14.17
CA GLU A 319 61.30 27.50 -15.40
C GLU A 319 60.19 27.48 -16.47
N GLN A 320 59.73 28.69 -16.85
CA GLN A 320 59.09 28.96 -18.15
C GLN A 320 60.18 29.04 -19.22
N PRO A 321 59.85 28.81 -20.50
CA PRO A 321 59.82 29.99 -21.38
C PRO A 321 58.76 29.98 -22.52
N THR A 322 58.22 31.19 -22.75
CA THR A 322 57.96 31.86 -24.05
C THR A 322 56.92 31.34 -25.07
N LYS A 323 55.89 32.19 -25.28
CA LYS A 323 55.12 32.52 -26.52
C LYS A 323 56.04 33.29 -27.53
N PRO A 324 55.78 33.59 -28.85
CA PRO A 324 54.58 33.58 -29.77
C PRO A 324 54.88 32.98 -31.20
N PRO A 325 54.13 33.24 -32.33
CA PRO A 325 52.89 34.03 -32.58
C PRO A 325 51.78 33.34 -33.42
N ALA A 326 50.69 34.09 -33.57
CA ALA A 326 49.44 33.82 -34.28
C ALA A 326 49.54 33.79 -35.83
N ALA A 327 48.62 33.04 -36.45
CA ALA A 327 48.25 33.17 -37.86
C ALA A 327 46.71 33.21 -38.02
N GLN A 328 46.27 34.00 -38.99
CA GLN A 328 44.92 34.50 -39.31
C GLN A 328 44.00 33.43 -39.96
N PRO A 329 42.67 33.62 -40.02
CA PRO A 329 41.69 32.58 -40.36
C PRO A 329 41.46 32.44 -41.87
N THR A 330 41.37 31.20 -42.34
CA THR A 330 41.00 30.84 -43.72
C THR A 330 39.55 30.34 -43.79
N GLN A 331 38.85 30.76 -44.85
CA GLN A 331 37.45 30.47 -45.18
C GLN A 331 37.12 28.97 -45.35
N PRO A 332 35.84 28.57 -45.19
CA PRO A 332 35.38 27.19 -45.38
C PRO A 332 35.15 26.84 -46.86
N PRO A 333 35.46 25.61 -47.32
CA PRO A 333 35.07 25.16 -48.65
C PRO A 333 33.62 24.66 -48.72
N ALA A 334 33.08 24.79 -49.93
CA ALA A 334 31.70 24.62 -50.32
C ALA A 334 31.18 23.17 -50.36
N ASN A 335 29.86 23.08 -50.29
CA ASN A 335 29.00 21.90 -50.29
C ASN A 335 28.88 21.29 -51.71
N PRO A 336 29.00 19.96 -51.91
CA PRO A 336 28.64 19.33 -53.18
C PRO A 336 27.16 18.88 -53.21
N THR A 337 26.50 19.27 -54.30
CA THR A 337 25.11 19.00 -54.70
C THR A 337 24.90 17.53 -55.11
N VAL A 338 23.81 16.92 -54.64
CA VAL A 338 23.33 15.58 -55.10
C VAL A 338 21.98 15.76 -55.82
N PRO A 339 21.76 15.17 -57.01
CA PRO A 339 20.50 15.27 -57.77
C PRO A 339 19.39 14.32 -57.26
N PRO A 340 18.10 14.61 -57.56
CA PRO A 340 16.95 13.97 -56.90
C PRO A 340 16.48 12.67 -57.57
N VAL A 341 16.08 11.69 -56.75
CA VAL A 341 15.39 10.46 -57.18
C VAL A 341 13.88 10.59 -56.92
N LYS A 342 13.06 10.28 -57.94
CA LYS A 342 11.59 10.31 -57.92
C LYS A 342 10.99 9.10 -57.17
N PRO A 343 9.75 9.20 -56.63
CA PRO A 343 9.14 8.20 -55.74
C PRO A 343 8.11 7.29 -56.42
N THR A 344 8.06 6.01 -56.06
CA THR A 344 6.92 5.06 -56.18
C THR A 344 7.33 3.78 -55.43
N VAL A 345 6.56 3.14 -54.55
CA VAL A 345 5.27 2.45 -54.76
C VAL A 345 4.57 2.26 -53.39
N LYS A 346 3.24 2.38 -53.39
CA LYS A 346 2.32 2.17 -52.25
C LYS A 346 1.97 0.67 -52.11
N PRO A 347 1.88 0.08 -50.91
CA PRO A 347 1.43 -1.31 -50.72
C PRO A 347 -0.10 -1.45 -50.89
N PRO A 348 -0.61 -2.61 -51.33
CA PRO A 348 -2.05 -2.83 -51.48
C PRO A 348 -2.74 -3.09 -50.13
N THR A 349 -3.94 -2.51 -50.04
CA THR A 349 -4.97 -2.68 -49.01
C THR A 349 -5.59 -4.08 -49.06
N VAL A 350 -5.79 -4.71 -47.89
CA VAL A 350 -6.70 -5.85 -47.74
C VAL A 350 -7.64 -5.61 -46.54
N GLN A 351 -8.91 -5.39 -46.85
CA GLN A 351 -10.11 -5.77 -46.10
C GLN A 351 -10.94 -6.62 -47.10
N PRO A 352 -11.89 -7.51 -46.72
CA PRO A 352 -12.78 -7.54 -45.54
C PRO A 352 -12.87 -8.98 -44.92
N THR A 353 -13.62 -9.32 -43.86
CA THR A 353 -15.08 -9.51 -43.86
C THR A 353 -15.60 -9.90 -42.46
N THR A 354 -16.76 -9.34 -42.12
CA THR A 354 -17.67 -9.63 -41.00
C THR A 354 -18.72 -10.69 -41.35
N GLN A 355 -19.03 -11.66 -40.49
CA GLN A 355 -20.40 -12.01 -40.04
C GLN A 355 -20.47 -13.18 -39.03
N PRO A 356 -21.53 -13.28 -38.20
CA PRO A 356 -21.66 -14.11 -37.00
C PRO A 356 -22.44 -15.43 -37.24
N PRO A 357 -22.60 -16.27 -36.20
CA PRO A 357 -23.88 -16.94 -36.00
C PRO A 357 -24.41 -16.85 -34.56
N ALA A 358 -25.74 -16.92 -34.49
CA ALA A 358 -26.58 -16.81 -33.32
C ALA A 358 -27.01 -18.20 -32.76
N SER A 359 -27.68 -18.12 -31.61
CA SER A 359 -28.82 -18.93 -31.11
C SER A 359 -28.59 -20.02 -30.04
N ASN A 360 -29.31 -19.79 -28.91
CA ASN A 360 -29.64 -20.67 -27.77
C ASN A 360 -30.54 -21.86 -28.16
N PRO A 361 -30.78 -22.84 -27.26
CA PRO A 361 -31.92 -22.80 -26.30
C PRO A 361 -31.54 -23.29 -24.87
N THR A 362 -31.96 -22.64 -23.77
CA THR A 362 -33.22 -22.83 -22.98
C THR A 362 -33.36 -24.21 -22.30
N VAL A 363 -33.52 -24.22 -20.96
CA VAL A 363 -34.70 -24.73 -20.19
C VAL A 363 -34.41 -24.64 -18.68
N ALA A 364 -35.35 -24.03 -17.94
CA ALA A 364 -35.53 -24.12 -16.50
C ALA A 364 -36.85 -24.85 -16.21
N PRO A 365 -37.02 -25.50 -15.04
CA PRO A 365 -38.34 -25.85 -14.55
C PRO A 365 -38.68 -25.21 -13.20
N THR A 366 -39.86 -24.60 -13.15
CA THR A 366 -40.66 -24.31 -11.95
C THR A 366 -41.73 -25.39 -11.82
N THR A 367 -42.12 -25.77 -10.60
CA THR A 367 -43.55 -25.90 -10.17
C THR A 367 -43.66 -26.36 -8.72
N ALA A 368 -44.54 -25.68 -7.97
CA ALA A 368 -45.09 -26.10 -6.68
C ALA A 368 -46.23 -27.12 -6.89
N PRO A 369 -46.70 -27.80 -5.82
CA PRO A 369 -48.12 -27.68 -5.48
C PRO A 369 -48.47 -27.70 -3.98
N THR A 370 -49.70 -27.21 -3.72
CA THR A 370 -50.46 -27.01 -2.47
C THR A 370 -51.32 -28.24 -2.09
N THR A 371 -51.75 -28.38 -0.81
CA THR A 371 -53.12 -28.68 -0.27
C THR A 371 -53.17 -29.51 1.04
N ALA A 372 -54.10 -29.15 1.95
CA ALA A 372 -54.56 -29.87 3.18
C ALA A 372 -55.69 -30.90 2.83
N PRO A 373 -56.48 -31.59 3.73
CA PRO A 373 -56.59 -31.66 5.22
C PRO A 373 -56.94 -33.06 5.85
N THR A 374 -57.17 -33.10 7.19
CA THR A 374 -58.12 -33.97 7.99
C THR A 374 -57.72 -35.34 8.62
N THR A 375 -57.98 -35.49 9.95
CA THR A 375 -58.79 -36.52 10.69
C THR A 375 -58.20 -37.01 12.04
N ALA A 376 -59.09 -37.19 13.02
CA ALA A 376 -58.87 -37.66 14.41
C ALA A 376 -58.73 -39.20 14.51
N PRO A 377 -58.41 -39.78 15.70
CA PRO A 377 -59.49 -40.34 16.53
C PRO A 377 -59.30 -40.36 18.07
N THR A 378 -60.45 -40.61 18.72
CA THR A 378 -60.85 -40.82 20.12
C THR A 378 -60.15 -41.94 20.90
N THR A 379 -59.94 -41.77 22.23
CA THR A 379 -60.37 -42.74 23.30
C THR A 379 -60.22 -42.18 24.73
N ALA A 380 -61.28 -42.29 25.52
CA ALA A 380 -61.33 -42.43 26.99
C ALA A 380 -61.90 -43.85 27.28
N PRO A 381 -62.19 -44.34 28.52
CA PRO A 381 -62.00 -43.85 29.90
C PRO A 381 -61.50 -44.94 30.90
N THR A 382 -61.26 -44.64 32.19
CA THR A 382 -61.90 -45.32 33.35
C THR A 382 -61.54 -44.71 34.73
N THR A 383 -62.58 -44.61 35.56
CA THR A 383 -62.68 -44.15 36.96
C THR A 383 -62.21 -45.24 37.95
N PRO A 384 -62.02 -44.92 39.25
CA PRO A 384 -63.03 -45.38 40.22
C PRO A 384 -63.37 -44.39 41.36
N VAL A 385 -64.58 -44.58 41.89
CA VAL A 385 -65.27 -43.97 43.05
C VAL A 385 -65.99 -45.16 43.74
N PRO A 386 -66.51 -45.16 45.00
CA PRO A 386 -66.45 -44.24 46.17
C PRO A 386 -66.08 -44.94 47.51
N THR A 387 -65.94 -44.16 48.60
CA THR A 387 -66.55 -44.53 49.90
C THR A 387 -66.92 -43.29 50.71
N THR A 388 -68.16 -43.28 51.20
CA THR A 388 -68.80 -42.30 52.09
C THR A 388 -68.44 -42.57 53.56
N PRO A 389 -68.38 -41.54 54.43
CA PRO A 389 -69.07 -41.66 55.71
C PRO A 389 -69.93 -40.44 56.12
N THR A 390 -70.95 -40.78 56.92
CA THR A 390 -72.11 -40.07 57.49
C THR A 390 -71.78 -38.87 58.42
N PRO A 391 -72.67 -37.87 58.59
CA PRO A 391 -72.39 -36.61 59.30
C PRO A 391 -72.70 -36.65 60.82
N PRO A 392 -72.00 -35.85 61.65
CA PRO A 392 -72.43 -35.47 62.99
C PRO A 392 -72.98 -34.01 63.03
N PRO A 393 -73.59 -33.56 64.14
CA PRO A 393 -74.71 -32.64 64.14
C PRO A 393 -74.35 -31.15 64.08
N SER A 394 -75.37 -30.36 63.74
CA SER A 394 -75.38 -28.90 63.52
C SER A 394 -74.83 -28.08 64.69
N THR A 395 -73.65 -27.50 64.46
CA THR A 395 -73.01 -26.43 65.25
C THR A 395 -73.49 -25.07 64.73
N PRO A 396 -73.72 -24.05 65.60
CA PRO A 396 -74.36 -22.80 65.22
C PRO A 396 -73.56 -22.00 64.19
N THR A 397 -74.28 -21.39 63.25
CA THR A 397 -73.77 -20.59 62.13
C THR A 397 -72.74 -19.56 62.60
N PRO A 398 -71.49 -19.60 62.09
CA PRO A 398 -70.51 -18.56 62.39
C PRO A 398 -70.98 -17.21 61.82
N PRO A 399 -70.65 -16.08 62.48
CA PRO A 399 -71.01 -14.76 61.97
C PRO A 399 -70.46 -14.57 60.55
N PRO A 400 -71.18 -13.83 59.68
CA PRO A 400 -70.86 -13.73 58.26
C PRO A 400 -69.42 -13.21 58.07
N PRO A 401 -68.56 -13.92 57.32
CA PRO A 401 -67.14 -13.62 57.24
C PRO A 401 -66.90 -12.18 56.78
N THR A 402 -66.25 -11.37 57.62
CA THR A 402 -65.95 -9.95 57.39
C THR A 402 -64.84 -9.70 56.37
N THR A 403 -64.27 -10.76 55.80
CA THR A 403 -63.16 -10.70 54.86
C THR A 403 -63.60 -10.16 53.50
N PRO A 404 -62.86 -9.21 52.90
CA PRO A 404 -63.10 -8.74 51.54
C PRO A 404 -62.88 -9.87 50.52
N ILE A 405 -63.65 -9.86 49.44
CA ILE A 405 -63.71 -10.90 48.41
C ILE A 405 -63.25 -10.30 47.08
N ARG A 406 -62.27 -10.91 46.42
CA ARG A 406 -61.79 -10.44 45.11
C ARG A 406 -62.80 -10.80 44.02
N TYR A 407 -63.18 -9.84 43.17
CA TYR A 407 -64.09 -10.03 42.04
C TYR A 407 -63.40 -9.64 40.73
N PRO A 408 -62.68 -10.57 40.08
CA PRO A 408 -61.89 -10.27 38.88
C PRO A 408 -62.76 -9.77 37.73
N GLY A 409 -62.33 -8.70 37.06
CA GLY A 409 -63.05 -8.10 35.95
C GLY A 409 -64.04 -7.01 36.36
N MET A 410 -64.07 -6.66 37.66
CA MET A 410 -64.81 -5.48 38.14
C MET A 410 -64.17 -4.20 37.61
N VAL A 411 -62.83 -4.15 37.46
CA VAL A 411 -62.10 -2.99 36.97
C VAL A 411 -61.32 -3.35 35.72
N THR A 412 -61.44 -2.53 34.68
CA THR A 412 -60.61 -2.63 33.48
C THR A 412 -60.10 -1.26 33.07
N ILE A 413 -58.83 -1.20 32.66
CA ILE A 413 -58.18 -0.01 32.13
C ILE A 413 -57.98 -0.23 30.63
N THR A 414 -58.56 0.62 29.80
CA THR A 414 -58.45 0.55 28.34
C THR A 414 -57.90 1.85 27.77
N MET A 415 -57.05 1.75 26.75
CA MET A 415 -56.71 2.91 25.90
C MET A 415 -57.81 3.06 24.83
N PRO A 416 -58.25 4.28 24.50
CA PRO A 416 -59.15 4.49 23.36
C PRO A 416 -58.51 3.94 22.08
N THR A 417 -59.20 3.06 21.37
CA THR A 417 -58.75 2.52 20.07
C THR A 417 -58.84 3.58 18.99
N GLY A 418 -57.75 4.35 18.85
CA GLY A 418 -57.43 5.25 17.75
C GLY A 418 -55.91 5.51 17.82
N GLY A 419 -55.16 4.94 16.88
CA GLY A 419 -53.70 4.86 16.96
C GLY A 419 -52.99 6.22 17.03
N GLY A 420 -51.93 6.28 17.84
CA GLY A 420 -50.67 6.91 17.43
C GLY A 420 -50.51 8.44 17.49
N ALA A 421 -51.47 9.25 17.92
CA ALA A 421 -51.25 10.70 18.05
C ALA A 421 -51.68 11.27 19.40
N PRO A 422 -50.88 12.15 20.03
CA PRO A 422 -51.32 12.90 21.20
C PRO A 422 -52.53 13.75 20.81
N VAL A 423 -53.56 13.75 21.67
CA VAL A 423 -54.75 14.58 21.47
C VAL A 423 -54.34 16.02 21.78
N SER A 424 -53.88 16.75 20.76
CA SER A 424 -53.66 18.19 20.84
C SER A 424 -55.02 18.87 20.97
N SER A 425 -55.39 19.33 22.16
CA SER A 425 -56.46 20.32 22.28
C SER A 425 -55.97 21.62 21.67
N ALA A 426 -56.43 21.94 20.46
CA ALA A 426 -56.18 23.24 19.85
C ALA A 426 -56.88 24.32 20.67
N GLY A 427 -56.10 25.20 21.30
CA GLY A 427 -56.61 26.37 22.02
C GLY A 427 -55.55 27.06 22.88
N ALA A 428 -54.95 28.11 22.29
CA ALA A 428 -54.15 29.17 22.92
C ALA A 428 -52.70 28.84 23.38
N SER A 429 -51.80 29.67 22.88
CA SER A 429 -50.38 29.88 23.21
C SER A 429 -49.93 29.49 24.64
N GLY A 430 -48.97 28.57 24.72
CA GLY A 430 -48.23 28.19 25.93
C GLY A 430 -48.05 26.68 26.03
N GLY A 431 -46.80 26.20 25.99
CA GLY A 431 -46.43 24.78 25.84
C GLY A 431 -47.30 23.83 26.66
N THR A 432 -48.03 22.94 25.99
CA THR A 432 -48.90 21.95 26.64
C THR A 432 -48.32 20.56 26.44
N ALA A 433 -47.90 19.93 27.53
CA ALA A 433 -47.42 18.55 27.53
C ALA A 433 -48.50 17.60 26.98
N ALA A 434 -48.14 16.79 25.98
CA ALA A 434 -48.98 15.72 25.48
C ALA A 434 -49.27 14.70 26.60
N GLY A 435 -50.55 14.59 27.02
CA GLY A 435 -50.97 13.65 28.05
C GLY A 435 -51.45 12.31 27.48
N VAL A 436 -51.14 11.20 28.16
CA VAL A 436 -51.62 9.85 27.82
C VAL A 436 -53.00 9.64 28.45
N ARG A 437 -54.00 9.31 27.62
CA ARG A 437 -55.39 9.14 28.04
C ARG A 437 -55.76 7.66 28.20
N PHE A 438 -56.42 7.35 29.32
CA PHE A 438 -57.01 6.04 29.59
C PHE A 438 -58.48 6.18 29.95
N VAL A 439 -59.24 5.11 29.74
CA VAL A 439 -60.62 4.98 30.18
C VAL A 439 -60.71 3.83 31.18
N ILE A 440 -61.17 4.13 32.39
CA ILE A 440 -61.42 3.16 33.45
C ILE A 440 -62.88 2.78 33.39
N THR A 441 -63.16 1.49 33.22
CA THR A 441 -64.52 0.95 33.23
C THR A 441 -64.72 0.10 34.48
N ILE A 442 -65.83 0.32 35.18
CA ILE A 442 -66.21 -0.46 36.34
C ILE A 442 -67.48 -1.25 36.06
N LYS A 443 -67.43 -2.56 36.29
CA LYS A 443 -68.56 -3.48 36.08
C LYS A 443 -68.89 -4.18 37.40
N PRO A 444 -69.70 -3.56 38.27
CA PRO A 444 -70.15 -4.22 39.50
C PRO A 444 -71.11 -5.38 39.16
N PRO A 445 -71.36 -6.30 40.10
CA PRO A 445 -72.35 -7.36 39.91
C PRO A 445 -73.75 -6.81 39.62
N ALA A 446 -74.59 -7.61 38.96
CA ALA A 446 -75.98 -7.24 38.69
C ALA A 446 -76.72 -6.88 39.99
N ALA A 447 -77.51 -5.80 39.95
CA ALA A 447 -78.25 -5.26 41.09
C ALA A 447 -77.40 -4.81 42.30
N ASN A 448 -76.17 -4.34 42.08
CA ASN A 448 -75.35 -3.77 43.14
C ASN A 448 -75.98 -2.51 43.75
N ALA A 449 -76.33 -2.57 45.04
CA ALA A 449 -76.82 -1.43 45.82
C ALA A 449 -75.74 -0.80 46.72
N ASN A 450 -74.56 -1.42 46.83
CA ASN A 450 -73.48 -0.90 47.67
C ASN A 450 -72.72 0.22 46.93
N PRO A 451 -72.25 1.26 47.64
CA PRO A 451 -71.45 2.33 47.05
C PRO A 451 -70.21 1.79 46.33
N VAL A 452 -70.01 2.23 45.09
CA VAL A 452 -68.81 1.92 44.30
C VAL A 452 -67.79 3.03 44.55
N MET A 453 -66.65 2.68 45.13
CA MET A 453 -65.52 3.58 45.35
C MET A 453 -64.28 3.09 44.62
N ILE A 454 -63.51 4.02 44.08
CA ILE A 454 -62.19 3.76 43.53
C ILE A 454 -61.11 4.56 44.25
N THR A 455 -59.92 4.00 44.33
CA THR A 455 -58.73 4.65 44.88
C THR A 455 -57.57 4.49 43.90
N PHE A 456 -56.92 5.60 43.58
CA PHE A 456 -55.74 5.65 42.73
C PHE A 456 -54.49 5.52 43.59
N LYS A 457 -53.54 4.71 43.12
CA LYS A 457 -52.14 4.72 43.56
C LYS A 457 -51.27 4.90 42.33
N TYR A 458 -50.28 5.76 42.38
CA TYR A 458 -49.39 6.03 41.24
C TYR A 458 -47.97 6.31 41.74
N GLY A 459 -46.99 6.00 40.90
CA GLY A 459 -45.58 6.22 41.19
C GLY A 459 -45.18 7.70 41.15
N ALA A 460 -43.93 7.98 41.53
CA ALA A 460 -43.43 9.33 41.76
C ALA A 460 -43.39 10.24 40.52
N GLU A 461 -43.36 9.66 39.31
CA GLU A 461 -43.32 10.39 38.04
C GLU A 461 -44.71 10.68 37.47
N LEU A 462 -45.77 10.26 38.18
CA LEU A 462 -47.15 10.46 37.79
C LEU A 462 -47.84 11.42 38.76
N SER A 463 -48.78 12.21 38.24
CA SER A 463 -49.58 13.14 39.02
C SER A 463 -51.06 12.78 38.96
N TRP A 464 -51.86 13.43 39.80
CA TRP A 464 -53.30 13.20 39.87
C TRP A 464 -53.97 13.37 38.48
N PRO A 465 -54.68 12.35 37.96
CA PRO A 465 -55.01 12.32 36.54
C PRO A 465 -56.38 12.93 36.18
N ILE A 466 -57.08 13.52 37.15
CA ILE A 466 -58.45 14.02 37.00
C ILE A 466 -58.49 15.52 37.34
N LYS A 467 -58.58 16.39 36.33
CA LYS A 467 -58.64 17.84 36.53
C LYS A 467 -60.01 18.35 37.01
N SER A 468 -61.08 17.64 36.66
CA SER A 468 -62.46 17.98 37.05
C SER A 468 -63.31 16.72 37.21
N ASN A 469 -64.37 16.79 38.02
CA ASN A 469 -65.23 15.64 38.32
C ASN A 469 -65.86 15.05 37.03
N PRO A 470 -65.56 13.78 36.69
CA PRO A 470 -66.17 13.10 35.56
C PRO A 470 -67.68 12.96 35.71
N ALA A 471 -68.40 12.87 34.59
CA ALA A 471 -69.85 12.71 34.62
C ALA A 471 -70.27 11.46 35.41
N GLY A 472 -71.07 11.63 36.47
CA GLY A 472 -71.53 10.55 37.33
C GLY A 472 -70.56 10.15 38.45
N TRP A 473 -69.51 10.96 38.70
CA TRP A 473 -68.50 10.69 39.72
C TRP A 473 -68.20 11.93 40.56
N THR A 474 -67.86 11.71 41.83
CA THR A 474 -67.28 12.72 42.71
C THR A 474 -65.89 12.26 43.12
N CYS A 475 -64.86 13.00 42.72
CA CYS A 475 -63.46 12.68 42.94
C CYS A 475 -62.80 13.68 43.89
N ILE A 476 -61.94 13.18 44.77
CA ILE A 476 -61.20 13.97 45.78
C ILE A 476 -59.72 13.64 45.63
N GLU A 477 -58.93 14.62 45.21
CA GLU A 477 -57.48 14.46 45.00
C GLU A 477 -56.72 14.18 46.30
N ALA A 478 -57.07 14.87 47.39
CA ALA A 478 -56.40 14.72 48.70
C ALA A 478 -56.41 13.28 49.24
N THR A 479 -57.44 12.50 48.88
CA THR A 479 -57.57 11.09 49.26
C THR A 479 -57.36 10.14 48.08
N ALA A 480 -57.11 10.68 46.88
CA ALA A 480 -57.03 9.96 45.61
C ALA A 480 -58.23 9.03 45.35
N THR A 481 -59.44 9.42 45.78
CA THR A 481 -60.65 8.58 45.73
C THR A 481 -61.73 9.16 44.86
N CYS A 482 -62.46 8.32 44.13
CA CYS A 482 -63.71 8.71 43.48
C CYS A 482 -64.87 7.80 43.87
N THR A 483 -66.06 8.37 44.01
CA THR A 483 -67.31 7.67 44.34
C THR A 483 -68.32 7.82 43.21
N ALA A 484 -68.94 6.72 42.80
CA ALA A 484 -69.97 6.73 41.76
C ALA A 484 -71.29 7.29 42.28
N ALA A 485 -71.93 8.17 41.51
CA ALA A 485 -73.27 8.68 41.82
C ALA A 485 -74.37 7.61 41.62
N ASP A 486 -74.17 6.70 40.66
CA ASP A 486 -75.01 5.51 40.44
C ASP A 486 -74.17 4.25 40.66
N PRO A 487 -74.34 3.56 41.82
CA PRO A 487 -73.59 2.35 42.13
C PRO A 487 -74.00 1.11 41.32
N ALA A 488 -75.17 1.11 40.69
CA ALA A 488 -75.66 0.00 39.90
C ALA A 488 -75.10 0.04 38.47
N GLN A 489 -74.92 1.23 37.89
CA GLN A 489 -74.36 1.45 36.56
C GLN A 489 -73.35 2.62 36.52
N PRO A 490 -72.14 2.43 37.08
CA PRO A 490 -71.11 3.46 37.07
C PRO A 490 -70.66 3.79 35.65
N LYS A 491 -70.61 5.09 35.31
CA LYS A 491 -70.13 5.57 34.01
C LYS A 491 -68.61 5.36 33.86
N PRO A 492 -68.07 5.15 32.65
CA PRO A 492 -66.62 5.10 32.45
C PRO A 492 -65.92 6.41 32.84
N ILE A 493 -64.74 6.31 33.45
CA ILE A 493 -63.96 7.47 33.89
C ILE A 493 -62.79 7.70 32.92
N PRO A 494 -62.73 8.85 32.22
CA PRO A 494 -61.54 9.26 31.51
C PRO A 494 -60.49 9.78 32.50
N VAL A 495 -59.26 9.32 32.37
CA VAL A 495 -58.11 9.80 33.16
C VAL A 495 -56.97 10.18 32.20
N THR A 496 -56.25 11.26 32.51
CA THR A 496 -55.14 11.73 31.70
C THR A 496 -53.92 11.96 32.59
N PHE A 497 -52.82 11.27 32.30
CA PHE A 497 -51.53 11.51 32.94
C PHE A 497 -50.63 12.30 31.99
N ALA A 498 -49.75 13.14 32.53
CA ALA A 498 -48.63 13.66 31.74
C ALA A 498 -47.73 12.48 31.31
N ALA A 499 -47.15 12.55 30.10
CA ALA A 499 -46.16 11.56 29.70
C ALA A 499 -44.92 11.66 30.62
N PRO A 500 -44.51 10.59 31.32
CA PRO A 500 -43.34 10.65 32.17
C PRO A 500 -42.07 10.80 31.31
N THR A 501 -41.10 11.57 31.80
CA THR A 501 -39.82 11.81 31.12
C THR A 501 -38.67 11.04 31.76
N ALA A 502 -38.85 10.51 32.97
CA ALA A 502 -37.86 9.76 33.73
C ALA A 502 -38.51 8.67 34.62
N GLY A 503 -37.71 8.08 35.51
CA GLY A 503 -38.14 7.16 36.57
C GLY A 503 -38.28 5.70 36.18
N THR A 504 -38.28 4.86 37.22
CA THR A 504 -38.37 3.40 37.07
C THR A 504 -39.75 2.96 36.55
N THR A 505 -39.88 1.68 36.18
CA THR A 505 -41.18 1.10 35.85
C THR A 505 -42.20 1.31 36.97
N ALA A 506 -41.78 1.25 38.24
CA ALA A 506 -42.65 1.48 39.39
C ALA A 506 -43.11 2.95 39.47
N ASP A 507 -42.19 3.89 39.23
CA ASP A 507 -42.49 5.33 39.26
C ASP A 507 -43.47 5.76 38.17
N ARG A 508 -43.52 4.99 37.07
CA ARG A 508 -44.40 5.21 35.91
C ARG A 508 -45.64 4.32 35.88
N THR A 509 -45.90 3.57 36.95
CA THR A 509 -47.08 2.69 37.04
C THR A 509 -48.17 3.32 37.90
N PHE A 510 -49.41 3.25 37.43
CA PHE A 510 -50.58 3.53 38.26
C PHE A 510 -51.44 2.28 38.45
N THR A 511 -52.10 2.21 39.60
CA THR A 511 -53.02 1.15 40.01
C THR A 511 -54.33 1.76 40.45
N VAL A 512 -55.43 1.24 39.90
CA VAL A 512 -56.79 1.60 40.28
C VAL A 512 -57.36 0.46 41.10
N ASN A 513 -57.72 0.74 42.35
CA ASN A 513 -58.39 -0.20 43.23
C ASN A 513 -59.87 0.15 43.27
N ALA A 514 -60.77 -0.77 42.98
CA ALA A 514 -62.20 -0.56 43.17
C ALA A 514 -62.74 -1.44 44.30
N LYS A 515 -63.76 -0.92 44.98
CA LYS A 515 -64.45 -1.59 46.06
C LYS A 515 -65.95 -1.31 45.97
N THR A 516 -66.77 -2.35 46.16
CA THR A 516 -68.21 -2.25 46.37
C THR A 516 -68.65 -3.22 47.46
N GLY A 517 -69.11 -2.70 48.59
CA GLY A 517 -69.39 -3.51 49.79
C GLY A 517 -68.16 -4.31 50.22
N ARG A 518 -68.24 -5.65 50.14
CA ARG A 518 -67.13 -6.58 50.43
C ARG A 518 -66.30 -6.95 49.19
N LEU A 519 -66.76 -6.61 47.99
CA LEU A 519 -66.08 -6.96 46.74
C LEU A 519 -64.98 -5.96 46.45
N TYR A 520 -63.84 -6.43 45.96
CA TYR A 520 -62.76 -5.58 45.47
C TYR A 520 -62.10 -6.15 44.22
N ASP A 521 -61.52 -5.26 43.41
CA ASP A 521 -60.65 -5.61 42.29
C ASP A 521 -59.62 -4.50 42.08
N TYR A 522 -58.56 -4.80 41.34
CA TYR A 522 -57.56 -3.82 40.99
C TYR A 522 -57.00 -4.08 39.60
N ALA A 523 -56.62 -3.00 38.91
CA ALA A 523 -55.94 -3.05 37.63
C ALA A 523 -54.78 -2.04 37.63
N SER A 524 -53.66 -2.39 37.02
CA SER A 524 -52.50 -1.50 36.89
C SER A 524 -52.07 -1.33 35.43
N ARG A 525 -51.43 -0.19 35.14
CA ARG A 525 -50.84 0.10 33.83
C ARG A 525 -49.58 0.96 34.02
N THR A 526 -48.54 0.63 33.25
CA THR A 526 -47.31 1.41 33.17
C THR A 526 -47.34 2.32 31.94
N LEU A 527 -46.94 3.57 32.12
CA LEU A 527 -46.77 4.52 31.03
C LEU A 527 -45.35 4.40 30.45
N ASP A 528 -45.25 4.37 29.13
CA ASP A 528 -43.98 4.50 28.44
C ASP A 528 -43.45 5.92 28.62
N ALA A 529 -42.18 6.05 29.01
CA ALA A 529 -41.55 7.35 29.15
C ALA A 529 -41.04 7.84 27.79
N THR A 530 -41.26 9.12 27.52
CA THR A 530 -40.81 9.77 26.29
C THR A 530 -39.32 10.07 26.39
N PRO A 531 -38.51 9.73 25.37
CA PRO A 531 -37.12 10.16 25.31
C PRO A 531 -37.02 11.69 25.37
N THR A 532 -36.05 12.21 26.13
CA THR A 532 -35.81 13.64 26.26
C THR A 532 -34.37 14.00 25.88
N THR A 533 -34.15 15.23 25.44
CA THR A 533 -32.81 15.75 25.16
C THR A 533 -32.27 16.55 26.35
N ASP A 534 -31.00 16.37 26.72
CA ASP A 534 -30.29 17.14 27.76
C ASP A 534 -28.90 17.56 27.25
N GLU A 535 -28.75 18.83 26.90
CA GLU A 535 -27.51 19.43 26.36
C GLU A 535 -26.32 19.44 27.35
N ASN A 536 -26.53 19.03 28.61
CA ASN A 536 -25.44 18.90 29.59
C ASN A 536 -24.98 17.45 29.75
N LEU A 537 -25.59 16.50 29.04
CA LEU A 537 -25.29 15.09 29.17
C LEU A 537 -23.94 14.76 28.54
N LEU A 538 -23.64 15.27 27.35
CA LEU A 538 -22.42 15.03 26.61
C LEU A 538 -21.54 16.29 26.63
N LYS A 539 -20.23 16.10 26.69
CA LYS A 539 -19.26 17.15 26.37
C LYS A 539 -18.10 16.59 25.59
N ILE A 540 -17.71 17.32 24.54
CA ILE A 540 -16.49 17.10 23.78
C ILE A 540 -15.43 18.09 24.32
N LEU A 541 -14.32 17.56 24.83
CA LEU A 541 -13.24 18.35 25.42
C LEU A 541 -11.96 18.20 24.59
N ASP A 542 -11.17 19.27 24.52
CA ASP A 542 -9.83 19.20 23.95
C ASP A 542 -8.89 18.38 24.84
N GLY A 543 -8.14 17.51 24.20
CA GLY A 543 -7.05 16.75 24.80
C GLY A 543 -5.73 17.52 24.84
N LYS A 544 -4.64 16.83 25.16
CA LYS A 544 -3.29 17.37 25.02
C LYS A 544 -3.05 17.81 23.57
N ALA A 545 -2.58 19.03 23.39
CA ALA A 545 -2.23 19.56 22.08
C ALA A 545 -1.17 18.68 21.40
N ASP A 546 -1.50 18.20 20.20
CA ASP A 546 -0.62 17.50 19.28
C ASP A 546 -0.86 18.12 17.88
N PRO A 547 0.19 18.60 17.19
CA PRO A 547 0.02 19.20 15.86
C PRO A 547 -0.37 18.18 14.76
N ASP A 548 -0.19 16.89 15.02
CA ASP A 548 -0.38 15.83 14.02
C ASP A 548 -1.65 15.00 14.25
N VAL A 549 -2.36 15.19 15.37
CA VAL A 549 -3.59 14.48 15.75
C VAL A 549 -4.52 15.41 16.54
N HIS A 550 -5.82 15.35 16.27
CA HIS A 550 -6.84 15.97 17.12
C HIS A 550 -7.21 15.05 18.26
N HIS A 551 -6.60 15.26 19.44
CA HIS A 551 -6.99 14.56 20.65
C HIS A 551 -8.28 15.19 21.21
N ARG A 552 -9.35 14.40 21.32
CA ARG A 552 -10.63 14.77 21.95
C ARG A 552 -10.95 13.81 23.07
N ILE A 553 -11.61 14.32 24.10
CA ILE A 553 -12.07 13.55 25.25
C ILE A 553 -13.59 13.68 25.32
N LEU A 554 -14.29 12.58 25.05
CA LEU A 554 -15.74 12.51 25.13
C LEU A 554 -16.14 12.16 26.56
N THR A 555 -16.98 12.98 27.18
CA THR A 555 -17.45 12.77 28.55
C THR A 555 -18.97 12.76 28.62
N VAL A 556 -19.50 11.87 29.46
CA VAL A 556 -20.94 11.80 29.74
C VAL A 556 -21.15 12.12 31.22
N ALA A 557 -22.00 13.10 31.52
CA ALA A 557 -22.26 13.57 32.89
C ALA A 557 -22.72 12.40 33.78
N PRO A 558 -22.12 12.16 34.97
CA PRO A 558 -22.49 11.04 35.83
C PRO A 558 -23.86 11.24 36.49
N LEU A 559 -24.60 10.15 36.69
CA LEU A 559 -25.87 10.16 37.43
C LEU A 559 -26.08 8.77 38.04
N ALA A 560 -26.40 8.73 39.34
CA ALA A 560 -26.63 7.48 40.05
C ALA A 560 -27.92 6.79 39.59
N GLY A 561 -27.86 5.46 39.42
CA GLY A 561 -29.00 4.63 39.02
C GLY A 561 -29.16 4.48 37.50
N ARG A 562 -28.21 4.96 36.69
CA ARG A 562 -28.23 4.77 35.24
C ARG A 562 -27.95 3.32 34.89
N THR A 563 -28.74 2.78 33.98
CA THR A 563 -28.62 1.37 33.61
C THR A 563 -27.82 1.17 32.33
N LYS A 564 -27.80 2.16 31.44
CA LYS A 564 -27.11 2.06 30.15
C LYS A 564 -26.66 3.43 29.65
N VAL A 565 -25.40 3.52 29.23
CA VAL A 565 -24.85 4.67 28.49
C VAL A 565 -24.19 4.16 27.22
N THR A 566 -24.60 4.71 26.08
CA THR A 566 -24.05 4.39 24.75
C THR A 566 -23.69 5.68 24.03
N LEU A 567 -22.51 5.72 23.42
CA LEU A 567 -22.09 6.74 22.48
C LEU A 567 -22.15 6.15 21.08
N LYS A 568 -22.67 6.92 20.12
CA LYS A 568 -22.61 6.61 18.69
C LYS A 568 -21.86 7.74 18.00
N LEU A 569 -20.83 7.39 17.25
CA LEU A 569 -20.04 8.33 16.48
C LEU A 569 -20.44 8.24 15.01
N THR A 570 -20.57 9.38 14.35
CA THR A 570 -20.69 9.48 12.90
C THR A 570 -19.70 10.54 12.43
N TYR A 571 -18.90 10.23 11.42
CA TYR A 571 -17.81 11.10 10.99
C TYR A 571 -17.76 11.16 9.46
N GLY A 572 -17.27 12.30 8.96
CA GLY A 572 -17.11 12.53 7.54
C GLY A 572 -16.02 11.65 6.91
N LYS A 573 -16.04 11.58 5.59
CA LYS A 573 -15.16 10.71 4.78
C LYS A 573 -13.65 10.99 4.89
N ALA A 574 -13.24 12.12 5.47
CA ALA A 574 -11.83 12.46 5.68
C ALA A 574 -11.32 12.03 7.06
N LEU A 575 -12.19 11.39 7.87
CA LEU A 575 -11.88 10.91 9.21
C LEU A 575 -12.01 9.40 9.25
N GLU A 576 -11.18 8.78 10.08
CA GLU A 576 -11.21 7.34 10.37
C GLU A 576 -11.71 7.09 11.80
N TRP A 577 -11.87 5.81 12.17
CA TRP A 577 -12.31 5.42 13.50
C TRP A 577 -11.32 5.89 14.58
N PRO A 578 -11.72 6.80 15.49
CA PRO A 578 -10.77 7.52 16.35
C PRO A 578 -10.52 6.83 17.70
N ILE A 579 -11.18 5.70 17.97
CA ILE A 579 -11.15 5.07 19.30
C ILE A 579 -10.21 3.86 19.27
N ALA A 580 -9.26 3.79 20.21
CA ALA A 580 -8.40 2.63 20.38
C ALA A 580 -9.21 1.33 20.57
N ALA A 581 -8.65 0.19 20.16
CA ALA A 581 -9.36 -1.10 20.17
C ALA A 581 -9.90 -1.52 21.56
N ASN A 582 -9.20 -1.17 22.65
CA ASN A 582 -9.59 -1.51 24.02
C ASN A 582 -9.52 -0.27 24.93
N PRO A 583 -10.49 0.66 24.83
CA PRO A 583 -10.50 1.87 25.65
C PRO A 583 -10.89 1.53 27.09
N ALA A 584 -10.23 2.17 28.06
CA ALA A 584 -10.48 1.92 29.47
C ALA A 584 -11.91 2.32 29.86
N GLY A 585 -12.68 1.37 30.43
CA GLY A 585 -14.04 1.63 30.92
C GLY A 585 -15.13 1.61 29.84
N TRP A 586 -14.81 1.25 28.60
CA TRP A 586 -15.74 1.23 27.47
C TRP A 586 -15.60 -0.05 26.64
N LYS A 587 -16.71 -0.48 26.03
CA LYS A 587 -16.75 -1.53 25.01
C LYS A 587 -17.15 -0.90 23.69
N CYS A 588 -16.23 -0.84 22.73
CA CYS A 588 -16.43 -0.16 21.45
C CYS A 588 -16.42 -1.13 20.27
N SER A 589 -17.17 -0.78 19.23
CA SER A 589 -17.19 -1.49 17.95
C SER A 589 -17.10 -0.47 16.83
N GLU A 590 -16.04 -0.58 16.03
CA GLU A 590 -15.80 0.23 14.85
C GLU A 590 -16.88 -0.01 13.78
N SER A 591 -17.26 -1.27 13.54
CA SER A 591 -18.25 -1.63 12.52
C SER A 591 -19.63 -0.99 12.72
N THR A 592 -20.00 -0.73 13.98
CA THR A 592 -21.26 -0.05 14.31
C THR A 592 -21.04 1.40 14.73
N ALA A 593 -19.79 1.82 14.83
CA ALA A 593 -19.34 3.10 15.38
C ALA A 593 -19.96 3.43 16.75
N THR A 594 -20.06 2.44 17.64
CA THR A 594 -20.71 2.58 18.95
C THR A 594 -19.81 2.15 20.09
N CYS A 595 -19.89 2.88 21.20
CA CYS A 595 -19.22 2.58 22.46
C CYS A 595 -20.23 2.50 23.61
N THR A 596 -20.18 1.44 24.42
CA THR A 596 -21.02 1.27 25.60
C THR A 596 -20.18 1.35 26.87
N ALA A 597 -20.61 2.17 27.83
CA ALA A 597 -19.89 2.34 29.09
C ALA A 597 -19.96 1.06 29.93
N ALA A 598 -18.83 0.64 30.51
CA ALA A 598 -18.79 -0.49 31.43
C ALA A 598 -19.42 -0.14 32.79
N ASN A 599 -19.36 1.14 33.20
CA ASN A 599 -20.00 1.68 34.39
C ASN A 599 -20.92 2.85 34.00
N PRO A 600 -22.22 2.61 33.78
CA PRO A 600 -23.17 3.64 33.31
C PRO A 600 -23.44 4.77 34.32
N ASP A 601 -23.31 4.51 35.63
CA ASP A 601 -23.52 5.52 36.69
C ASP A 601 -22.44 6.60 36.68
N LYS A 602 -21.20 6.16 36.38
CA LYS A 602 -20.02 7.01 36.30
C LYS A 602 -19.15 6.60 35.10
N PRO A 603 -19.55 6.99 33.88
CA PRO A 603 -18.79 6.67 32.68
C PRO A 603 -17.38 7.24 32.77
N ALA A 604 -16.38 6.44 32.36
CA ALA A 604 -15.02 6.94 32.23
C ALA A 604 -14.94 7.94 31.07
N PRO A 605 -14.02 8.93 31.09
CA PRO A 605 -13.73 9.71 29.90
C PRO A 605 -13.27 8.80 28.75
N LEU A 606 -13.79 9.03 27.54
CA LEU A 606 -13.44 8.25 26.36
C LEU A 606 -12.53 9.09 25.44
N PRO A 607 -11.23 8.75 25.34
CA PRO A 607 -10.33 9.40 24.38
C PRO A 607 -10.70 9.04 22.94
N ALA A 608 -10.68 10.03 22.06
CA ALA A 608 -10.85 9.90 20.63
C ALA A 608 -9.71 10.66 19.92
N ASP A 609 -8.88 9.92 19.21
CA ASP A 609 -7.74 10.42 18.45
C ASP A 609 -8.10 10.43 16.98
N PHE A 610 -8.34 11.62 16.42
CA PHE A 610 -8.54 11.77 14.98
C PHE A 610 -7.23 12.19 14.34
N ASP A 611 -6.78 11.47 13.30
CA ASP A 611 -5.70 11.98 12.45
C ASP A 611 -6.10 13.33 11.85
N VAL A 612 -5.11 14.18 11.58
CA VAL A 612 -5.41 15.50 11.00
C VAL A 612 -5.97 15.32 9.59
N PRO A 613 -7.22 15.76 9.35
CA PRO A 613 -7.86 15.54 8.07
C PRO A 613 -7.19 16.33 6.95
N GLU A 614 -7.18 15.74 5.75
CA GLU A 614 -6.76 16.42 4.52
C GLU A 614 -7.57 17.71 4.29
N ASP A 615 -7.03 18.60 3.46
CA ASP A 615 -7.74 19.79 2.99
C ASP A 615 -9.00 19.40 2.22
N SER A 616 -10.08 19.27 2.97
CA SER A 616 -11.37 18.74 2.55
C SER A 616 -12.49 19.63 3.10
N PRO A 617 -13.69 19.61 2.48
CA PRO A 617 -14.80 20.44 2.93
C PRO A 617 -15.13 20.21 4.41
N ALA A 618 -15.64 21.23 5.10
CA ALA A 618 -15.97 21.16 6.52
C ALA A 618 -16.75 19.88 6.89
N ALA A 619 -17.77 19.52 6.11
CA ALA A 619 -18.58 18.32 6.32
C ALA A 619 -17.79 16.99 6.29
N ALA A 620 -16.69 16.91 5.53
CA ALA A 620 -15.84 15.73 5.49
C ALA A 620 -14.98 15.57 6.74
N ARG A 621 -14.78 16.67 7.49
CA ARG A 621 -13.97 16.76 8.72
C ARG A 621 -14.81 16.98 9.97
N THR A 622 -16.13 16.92 9.82
CA THR A 622 -17.07 16.98 10.94
C THR A 622 -17.23 15.59 11.51
N PHE A 623 -17.21 15.48 12.83
CA PHE A 623 -17.73 14.33 13.54
C PHE A 623 -18.87 14.75 14.47
N THR A 624 -19.81 13.85 14.64
CA THR A 624 -20.98 14.00 15.49
C THR A 624 -21.00 12.83 16.46
N VAL A 625 -21.24 13.12 17.73
CA VAL A 625 -21.34 12.15 18.80
C VAL A 625 -22.73 12.24 19.39
N THR A 626 -23.48 11.15 19.32
CA THR A 626 -24.76 11.02 19.99
C THR A 626 -24.59 10.19 21.25
N ALA A 627 -24.82 10.79 22.41
CA ALA A 627 -24.94 10.09 23.68
C ALA A 627 -26.38 9.67 23.94
N GLN A 628 -26.57 8.43 24.35
CA GLN A 628 -27.84 7.88 24.83
C GLN A 628 -27.60 7.29 26.23
N ALA A 629 -28.17 7.93 27.25
CA ALA A 629 -28.16 7.49 28.63
C ALA A 629 -29.59 7.15 29.07
N ASP A 630 -29.93 5.86 29.07
CA ASP A 630 -31.30 5.36 29.23
C ASP A 630 -32.28 6.06 28.26
N LEU A 631 -33.16 6.93 28.76
CA LEU A 631 -34.13 7.70 27.97
C LEU A 631 -33.69 9.14 27.67
N VAL A 632 -32.53 9.56 28.17
CA VAL A 632 -31.98 10.89 27.90
C VAL A 632 -30.95 10.77 26.79
N SER A 633 -31.00 11.66 25.82
CA SER A 633 -30.03 11.71 24.73
C SER A 633 -29.45 13.10 24.55
N ASP A 634 -28.28 13.17 23.97
CA ASP A 634 -27.61 14.42 23.62
C ASP A 634 -26.78 14.20 22.36
N THR A 635 -26.61 15.22 21.54
CA THR A 635 -25.87 15.11 20.28
C THR A 635 -25.06 16.36 20.03
N ASP A 636 -23.74 16.22 20.13
CA ASP A 636 -22.77 17.26 19.84
C ASP A 636 -22.07 16.99 18.51
N SER A 637 -21.64 18.05 17.84
CA SER A 637 -20.83 17.97 16.63
C SER A 637 -19.70 18.97 16.66
N GLU A 638 -18.54 18.56 16.15
CA GLU A 638 -17.37 19.43 16.03
C GLU A 638 -16.78 19.31 14.63
N VAL A 639 -16.31 20.42 14.08
CA VAL A 639 -15.58 20.46 12.82
C VAL A 639 -14.09 20.55 13.13
N LEU A 640 -13.36 19.48 12.82
CA LEU A 640 -11.91 19.46 13.01
C LEU A 640 -11.22 20.37 12.00
N SER A 641 -10.20 21.10 12.44
CA SER A 641 -9.35 21.86 11.53
C SER A 641 -8.51 20.90 10.68
N GLY A 642 -8.28 21.27 9.43
CA GLY A 642 -7.42 20.49 8.54
C GLY A 642 -5.95 20.79 8.75
N VAL A 643 -5.16 20.38 7.77
CA VAL A 643 -3.70 20.60 7.72
C VAL A 643 -3.37 22.07 7.98
N GLN A 644 -2.51 22.32 8.97
CA GLN A 644 -2.06 23.65 9.37
C GLN A 644 -0.83 24.08 8.58
N GLN A 645 -0.76 25.36 8.22
CA GLN A 645 0.46 25.97 7.69
C GLN A 645 1.43 26.24 8.86
N ASP A 646 2.65 25.72 8.76
CA ASP A 646 3.72 25.91 9.75
C ASP A 646 5.00 26.35 9.01
N GLU A 647 5.22 27.66 8.87
CA GLU A 647 6.38 28.25 8.17
C GLU A 647 7.74 27.86 8.79
N SER A 648 7.74 27.22 9.97
CA SER A 648 8.96 26.72 10.59
C SER A 648 9.27 25.27 10.24
N LEU A 649 8.34 24.57 9.57
CA LEU A 649 8.42 23.15 9.24
C LEU A 649 9.52 22.87 8.23
N LEU A 650 9.63 23.67 7.17
CA LEU A 650 10.55 23.43 6.07
C LEU A 650 11.57 24.56 5.95
N GLN A 651 12.82 24.19 5.71
CA GLN A 651 13.88 25.14 5.42
C GLN A 651 14.79 24.61 4.32
N ILE A 652 14.93 25.37 3.23
CA ILE A 652 15.93 25.10 2.20
C ILE A 652 17.27 25.76 2.61
N ILE A 653 18.24 24.94 2.99
CA ILE A 653 19.56 25.42 3.41
C ILE A 653 20.51 25.42 2.21
N THR A 654 21.10 26.58 1.95
CA THR A 654 22.17 26.76 0.95
C THR A 654 23.55 26.75 1.63
N PRO A 655 24.49 25.88 1.24
CA PRO A 655 25.85 25.94 1.76
C PRO A 655 26.54 27.26 1.37
N THR A 656 27.42 27.76 2.24
CA THR A 656 28.17 28.99 2.03
C THR A 656 29.06 28.87 0.78
N PRO A 657 29.08 29.86 -0.13
CA PRO A 657 29.95 29.83 -1.31
C PRO A 657 31.43 29.62 -0.91
N GLY A 658 32.07 28.57 -1.43
CA GLY A 658 33.48 28.23 -1.14
C GLY A 658 33.71 26.95 -0.32
N GLN A 659 32.65 26.33 0.21
CA GLN A 659 32.70 25.00 0.86
C GLN A 659 32.07 23.90 -0.01
N ASP A 660 31.52 24.25 -1.18
CA ASP A 660 30.88 23.29 -2.09
C ASP A 660 31.98 22.54 -2.88
N PRO A 661 32.11 21.20 -2.73
CA PRO A 661 33.18 20.43 -3.37
C PRO A 661 33.05 20.36 -4.89
N ASN A 662 31.91 20.76 -5.45
CA ASN A 662 31.66 20.79 -6.89
C ASN A 662 31.09 22.16 -7.33
N PRO A 663 31.84 22.97 -8.10
CA PRO A 663 31.35 24.27 -8.57
C PRO A 663 30.24 24.17 -9.64
N PHE A 664 29.91 22.95 -10.10
CA PHE A 664 28.94 22.69 -11.16
C PHE A 664 27.62 22.08 -10.68
N VAL A 665 27.57 21.59 -9.43
CA VAL A 665 26.39 20.95 -8.81
C VAL A 665 26.05 21.72 -7.54
N TYR A 666 24.84 22.27 -7.45
CA TYR A 666 24.38 22.94 -6.24
C TYR A 666 23.80 21.93 -5.26
N ASN A 667 24.45 21.78 -4.12
CA ASN A 667 23.89 21.02 -3.00
C ASN A 667 22.86 21.89 -2.25
N ARG A 668 21.68 21.33 -1.96
CA ARG A 668 20.65 21.94 -1.12
C ARG A 668 20.19 20.94 -0.09
N PHE A 669 20.27 21.33 1.18
CA PHE A 669 19.77 20.51 2.28
C PHE A 669 18.35 20.94 2.59
N LEU A 670 17.39 20.04 2.36
CA LEU A 670 16.00 20.22 2.76
C LEU A 670 15.87 19.77 4.20
N LYS A 671 15.79 20.73 5.12
CA LYS A 671 15.63 20.46 6.55
C LYS A 671 14.16 20.59 6.91
N VAL A 672 13.61 19.49 7.38
CA VAL A 672 12.29 19.43 8.01
C VAL A 672 12.46 19.49 9.53
N ASN A 673 11.68 20.33 10.21
CA ASN A 673 11.76 20.55 11.66
C ASN A 673 10.57 19.88 12.38
N GLY A 674 10.82 19.27 13.52
CA GLY A 674 9.76 18.70 14.36
C GLY A 674 9.10 17.42 13.82
N ALA A 675 9.69 16.75 12.83
CA ALA A 675 9.25 15.42 12.38
C ALA A 675 9.93 14.33 13.24
N GLN A 676 9.23 13.79 14.24
CA GLN A 676 9.70 12.63 15.01
C GLN A 676 8.69 11.48 14.91
N GLY A 677 9.14 10.33 14.40
CA GLY A 677 8.31 9.11 14.32
C GLY A 677 7.14 9.17 13.33
N ARG A 678 7.10 10.16 12.44
CA ARG A 678 6.04 10.36 11.45
C ARG A 678 6.61 10.33 10.03
N ARG A 679 5.76 9.99 9.06
CA ARG A 679 6.09 10.07 7.63
C ARG A 679 6.23 11.53 7.22
N VAL A 680 7.35 11.85 6.60
CA VAL A 680 7.59 13.12 5.92
C VAL A 680 7.39 12.90 4.43
N GLU A 681 6.65 13.80 3.80
CA GLU A 681 6.44 13.83 2.36
C GLU A 681 6.86 15.20 1.82
N LEU A 682 7.61 15.20 0.72
CA LEU A 682 8.11 16.38 0.03
C LEU A 682 7.66 16.30 -1.43
N ASP A 683 6.84 17.24 -1.88
CA ASP A 683 6.59 17.48 -3.30
C ASP A 683 7.58 18.55 -3.79
N ILE A 684 8.52 18.13 -4.62
CA ILE A 684 9.63 18.94 -5.10
C ILE A 684 9.34 19.27 -6.56
N SER A 685 9.26 20.55 -6.90
CA SER A 685 9.10 21.05 -8.27
C SER A 685 10.20 22.04 -8.65
N TRP A 686 10.59 22.04 -9.92
CA TRP A 686 11.70 22.87 -10.37
C TRP A 686 11.52 23.48 -11.77
N GLY A 687 12.21 24.58 -12.01
CA GLY A 687 12.22 25.29 -13.28
C GLY A 687 12.94 24.55 -14.41
N ARG A 688 12.69 24.96 -15.66
CA ARG A 688 13.14 24.26 -16.88
C ARG A 688 14.65 24.16 -17.08
N ASN A 689 15.43 25.03 -16.46
CA ASN A 689 16.89 25.02 -16.59
C ASN A 689 17.56 24.15 -15.54
N LEU A 690 16.78 23.61 -14.60
CA LEU A 690 17.26 22.76 -13.52
C LEU A 690 17.07 21.30 -13.87
N VAL A 691 18.08 20.49 -13.52
CA VAL A 691 17.99 19.04 -13.53
C VAL A 691 18.22 18.54 -12.11
N PHE A 692 17.23 17.80 -11.61
CA PHE A 692 17.32 17.08 -10.35
C PHE A 692 18.17 15.82 -10.54
N LEU A 693 19.34 15.78 -9.89
CA LEU A 693 20.22 14.63 -9.92
C LEU A 693 19.79 13.64 -8.81
N PRO A 694 19.44 12.39 -9.16
CA PRO A 694 18.96 11.41 -8.19
C PRO A 694 20.13 10.83 -7.37
N SER A 695 20.76 11.65 -6.54
CA SER A 695 21.62 11.19 -5.44
C SER A 695 20.78 11.22 -4.16
N PHE A 696 19.93 10.21 -3.96
CA PHE A 696 19.08 10.17 -2.79
C PHE A 696 19.88 9.72 -1.55
N ASP A 697 19.84 10.52 -0.50
CA ASP A 697 20.42 10.15 0.79
C ASP A 697 19.78 8.86 1.33
N LEU A 698 20.59 8.02 1.98
CA LEU A 698 20.16 6.76 2.59
C LEU A 698 18.98 6.99 3.55
N GLY A 699 17.81 6.42 3.21
CA GLY A 699 16.59 6.46 4.03
C GLY A 699 15.44 7.28 3.45
N TRP A 700 15.62 7.91 2.30
CA TRP A 700 14.54 8.54 1.52
C TRP A 700 14.15 7.68 0.33
N THR A 701 12.86 7.62 0.03
CA THR A 701 12.31 7.04 -1.20
C THR A 701 11.75 8.17 -2.04
N CYS A 702 12.11 8.23 -3.32
CA CYS A 702 11.63 9.29 -4.20
C CYS A 702 11.13 8.69 -5.51
N GLU A 703 9.97 9.14 -5.94
CA GLU A 703 9.37 8.79 -7.22
C GLU A 703 9.30 10.05 -8.10
N ARG A 704 9.66 9.90 -9.38
CA ARG A 704 9.34 10.94 -10.35
C ARG A 704 7.87 10.85 -10.70
N THR A 705 7.19 12.00 -10.64
CA THR A 705 5.79 12.08 -11.07
C THR A 705 5.70 12.01 -12.60
N SER A 706 4.48 11.93 -13.14
CA SER A 706 4.26 12.05 -14.60
C SER A 706 4.75 13.38 -15.17
N ASP A 707 4.90 14.41 -14.33
CA ASP A 707 5.56 15.66 -14.69
C ASP A 707 7.08 15.53 -14.49
N ILE A 708 7.83 15.67 -15.58
CA ILE A 708 9.30 15.52 -15.61
C ILE A 708 10.03 16.52 -14.70
N ARG A 709 9.36 17.58 -14.25
CA ARG A 709 9.92 18.62 -13.36
C ARG A 709 9.39 18.56 -11.94
N ARG A 710 8.85 17.40 -11.56
CA ARG A 710 8.32 17.18 -10.23
C ARG A 710 8.68 15.78 -9.72
N ALA A 711 9.07 15.71 -8.46
CA ALA A 711 9.38 14.47 -7.75
C ALA A 711 8.74 14.50 -6.38
N THR A 712 8.17 13.36 -5.98
CA THR A 712 7.66 13.14 -4.62
C THR A 712 8.66 12.31 -3.86
N CYS A 713 9.13 12.83 -2.74
CA CYS A 713 10.08 12.17 -1.86
C CYS A 713 9.44 11.95 -0.49
N TRP A 714 9.60 10.77 0.09
CA TRP A 714 9.11 10.50 1.44
C TRP A 714 10.07 9.64 2.27
N THR A 715 9.93 9.75 3.59
CA THR A 715 10.63 8.90 4.55
C THR A 715 9.78 8.69 5.80
N ASN A 716 9.86 7.49 6.38
CA ASN A 716 9.23 7.19 7.67
C ASN A 716 10.20 7.38 8.85
N ASN A 717 11.46 7.73 8.58
CA ASN A 717 12.52 7.79 9.58
C ASN A 717 13.40 9.02 9.34
N TYR A 718 12.77 10.19 9.37
CA TYR A 718 13.48 11.45 9.22
C TYR A 718 14.39 11.71 10.43
N LYS A 719 15.70 11.66 10.21
CA LYS A 719 16.73 11.96 11.22
C LYS A 719 17.75 13.02 10.78
N LYS A 720 17.83 13.28 9.47
CA LYS A 720 18.81 14.18 8.85
C LYS A 720 18.15 14.91 7.68
N PRO A 721 18.62 16.14 7.35
CA PRO A 721 18.19 16.84 6.14
C PRO A 721 18.37 15.98 4.89
N LEU A 722 17.47 16.12 3.92
CA LEU A 722 17.62 15.50 2.61
C LEU A 722 18.60 16.33 1.78
N ASN A 723 19.75 15.77 1.42
CA ASN A 723 20.63 16.37 0.43
C ASN A 723 20.03 16.20 -0.96
N SER A 724 19.93 17.30 -1.71
CA SER A 724 19.45 17.33 -3.08
C SER A 724 20.47 18.03 -3.97
N GLU A 725 20.82 17.39 -5.08
CA GLU A 725 21.81 17.87 -6.05
C GLU A 725 21.13 18.45 -7.29
N TRP A 726 21.54 19.65 -7.69
CA TRP A 726 20.90 20.42 -8.77
C TRP A 726 21.92 20.97 -9.76
N ASN A 727 21.68 20.75 -11.06
CA ASN A 727 22.47 21.36 -12.14
C ASN A 727 21.67 22.40 -12.89
N ALA A 728 22.26 23.60 -13.07
CA ALA A 728 21.71 24.67 -13.89
C ALA A 728 22.45 24.75 -15.24
N TRP A 729 21.82 24.30 -16.32
CA TRP A 729 22.48 24.12 -17.63
C TRP A 729 22.54 25.39 -18.48
N PHE A 730 21.66 26.36 -18.23
CA PHE A 730 21.52 27.54 -19.06
C PHE A 730 21.56 28.83 -18.21
N PRO A 731 22.16 29.91 -18.74
CA PRO A 731 22.04 31.22 -18.13
C PRO A 731 20.58 31.66 -18.19
N GLY A 732 20.02 32.02 -17.03
CA GLY A 732 18.63 32.43 -16.88
C GLY A 732 18.39 32.97 -15.48
N ASN A 733 17.43 33.87 -15.34
CA ASN A 733 16.93 34.39 -14.07
C ASN A 733 15.42 34.15 -14.01
N GLY A 734 14.85 34.09 -12.80
CA GLY A 734 13.39 33.94 -12.62
C GLY A 734 12.92 32.48 -12.47
N PRO A 735 11.67 32.16 -12.84
CA PRO A 735 11.01 30.89 -12.50
C PRO A 735 11.70 29.66 -13.12
N ASP A 736 12.47 29.85 -14.18
CA ASP A 736 13.19 28.78 -14.86
C ASP A 736 14.34 28.16 -14.04
N ASN A 737 14.80 28.86 -13.00
CA ASN A 737 15.81 28.39 -12.05
C ASN A 737 15.27 28.33 -10.60
N MET A 738 13.95 28.28 -10.43
CA MET A 738 13.32 28.20 -9.11
C MET A 738 13.18 26.75 -8.68
N LEU A 739 13.54 26.47 -7.45
CA LEU A 739 13.22 25.25 -6.72
C LEU A 739 12.09 25.58 -5.75
N THR A 740 10.99 24.85 -5.81
CA THR A 740 9.88 24.97 -4.86
C THR A 740 9.65 23.61 -4.21
N VAL A 741 9.64 23.59 -2.89
CA VAL A 741 9.46 22.37 -2.10
C VAL A 741 8.24 22.57 -1.21
N HIS A 742 7.27 21.69 -1.35
CA HIS A 742 6.11 21.61 -0.47
C HIS A 742 6.30 20.41 0.46
N ALA A 743 6.49 20.67 1.76
CA ALA A 743 6.61 19.64 2.78
C ALA A 743 5.27 19.38 3.47
N ARG A 744 5.00 18.12 3.77
CA ARG A 744 3.89 17.68 4.62
C ARG A 744 4.39 16.68 5.65
N VAL A 745 4.05 16.92 6.92
CA VAL A 745 4.35 16.04 8.04
C VAL A 745 3.12 15.96 8.92
N GLY A 746 2.46 14.80 8.92
CA GLY A 746 1.22 14.63 9.67
C GLY A 746 0.22 15.74 9.35
N GLY A 747 -0.11 16.54 10.37
CA GLY A 747 -1.09 17.62 10.27
C GLY A 747 -0.53 18.97 9.86
N ARG A 748 0.75 19.05 9.51
CA ARG A 748 1.43 20.30 9.16
C ARG A 748 1.92 20.28 7.73
N GLN A 749 1.87 21.44 7.09
CA GLN A 749 2.46 21.66 5.78
C GLN A 749 3.15 23.01 5.70
N ASP A 750 4.11 23.10 4.79
CA ASP A 750 4.87 24.31 4.52
C ASP A 750 5.39 24.29 3.09
N THR A 751 5.54 25.46 2.49
CA THR A 751 6.09 25.61 1.14
C THR A 751 7.20 26.64 1.16
N ASP A 752 8.41 26.17 0.86
CA ASP A 752 9.59 27.02 0.75
C ASP A 752 10.08 27.03 -0.72
N SER A 753 10.71 28.12 -1.13
CA SER A 753 11.24 28.29 -2.48
C SER A 753 12.60 28.96 -2.49
N ALA A 754 13.52 28.43 -3.29
CA ALA A 754 14.87 28.96 -3.43
C ALA A 754 15.24 29.13 -4.90
N GLN A 755 15.91 30.25 -5.23
CA GLN A 755 16.45 30.47 -6.56
C GLN A 755 17.85 29.86 -6.67
N ILE A 756 18.06 29.03 -7.68
CA ILE A 756 19.37 28.46 -7.99
C ILE A 756 20.10 29.42 -8.96
N PRO A 757 21.26 29.96 -8.59
CA PRO A 757 21.99 30.87 -9.47
C PRO A 757 22.47 30.11 -10.73
N PRO A 758 22.56 30.78 -11.90
CA PRO A 758 23.07 30.16 -13.11
C PRO A 758 24.56 29.85 -12.98
N SER A 759 25.00 28.75 -13.62
CA SER A 759 26.41 28.42 -13.77
C SER A 759 27.14 29.58 -14.47
N THR A 760 28.22 30.07 -13.86
CA THR A 760 29.07 31.13 -14.43
C THR A 760 30.04 30.61 -15.48
N SER A 761 30.15 29.29 -15.67
CA SER A 761 31.07 28.68 -16.64
C SER A 761 30.32 27.85 -17.69
N ARG A 762 30.43 28.28 -18.96
CA ARG A 762 30.13 27.44 -20.12
C ARG A 762 31.35 26.54 -20.38
N ARG A 763 31.32 25.27 -19.99
CA ARG A 763 32.24 24.26 -20.53
C ARG A 763 31.50 22.99 -20.87
#